data_AF-A0A1V4BM75-F1
#
_entry.id   AF-A0A1V4BM75-F1
#
_cell.length_a   1.000
_cell.length_b   1.000
_cell.length_c   1.000
_cell.angle_alpha   90.00
_cell.angle_beta   90.00
_cell.angle_gamma   90.00
#
_symmetry.space_group_name_H-M   'P 1'
#
loop_
_entity.id
_entity.type
_entity.pdbx_description
1 polymer ?
#
loop_
_entity_poly.entity_id
_entity_poly.type
_entity_poly.pdbx_seq_one_letter_code
_entity_poly.pdbx_strand_id
1 'polypeptide(L)'
;MVIQIDSTQNYETKTQEIARQLLAETREKKGLWSALQDQMRWDDKLLDWAMSNPNLRVQLFRFIDCLPALRSNAEIANHLQQYLGDASVELPSALKSILNFSDPNSLPAQTAASLISKSVETLARKYIAGEDLEQITRTVTRLRKEKMAFTIDLLGEAVITEAETQVYLQSYLDLMTHLAQEATKWNKVSQIDEADGDLLPQVQVSVKLTAFYSQFDPMDPIGSKEKVCDRIRLLLRRAQELGVAVHFDMEQYVYKNLTLAILKELLLEEEFRSRTDIGITLQAYLRDSAQDLQDLINWAKKRGYPVTVRLVKGAYWDQETIKSRQNHWPQPVYNEKSATDANYERMTRLLLENHQYLYAAIGSHNVRSQALACAIAESLEIPRRRFEMQVLYGMGDQLAKALVKRGHRVRVYSPYGQLLPGMAYLIRRLLENTANSSFLRQNLEDRPVEDLIAAPRVLGKDNPIIPGFPNAPDTDYANEQLRNKASQALTFVKNSLGKTYLPLINGEYVATNVQINSVNPCNPQEIVGKVGLIEVEQAEKAIIAAKQAFPAWKRTPVAKRAEILRKAADLMEARRHELSAWICLEVGKVIQQADPEVSEAIDFCRYYASEMERLDLGHNFDVAGENNRYSYQPRGIALVISPWNFPLAIAVGMTVAALVAGNCTLLKPAETSSVITAKFAEILLEAGIPAGVFQYIPGKGSQVGAHLVSHPDVHLIAFTGSREVGCRIYTDASIVQKGQKHLKRVIAEMGGKNALIVDESADLDQAVVGAVKSAFGYTGQKCSACSRIIVLESVYDSFVDRFVEATGSLNIGPTDLPSTEVGPVIDEKAQARIREYIETGKKEAELALEMPIPEVGYFVSPTVFKNVPPDAVIAMEEIFGPVVAIIKVSNFEQALAVANGTDYALTGGLYSRTPAHINRATQEFEVGNLYINRGITGAIVSRQPFGGFKMSGVGSKAGGPDYLLQFLEPRHISENIQRQGFAPIEGAD
;
A
#
# COMPACT_ATOMS: atom_id res chain seq x y z
N MET A 1 -44.40 -0.23 -22.20
CA MET A 1 -44.32 -1.23 -23.28
C MET A 1 -42.86 -1.39 -23.64
N VAL A 2 -42.31 -2.57 -23.35
CA VAL A 2 -40.94 -2.93 -23.74
C VAL A 2 -40.98 -3.20 -25.22
N ILE A 3 -40.31 -2.38 -26.02
CA ILE A 3 -40.05 -2.73 -27.41
C ILE A 3 -39.05 -3.90 -27.35
N GLN A 4 -39.56 -5.12 -27.50
CA GLN A 4 -38.76 -6.27 -27.91
C GLN A 4 -38.35 -6.02 -29.37
N ILE A 5 -37.24 -5.31 -29.56
CA ILE A 5 -36.45 -5.46 -30.78
C ILE A 5 -35.74 -6.80 -30.67
N ASP A 6 -35.91 -7.62 -31.71
CA ASP A 6 -35.34 -8.95 -31.89
C ASP A 6 -33.86 -8.98 -31.47
N SER A 7 -33.55 -9.73 -30.41
CA SER A 7 -32.25 -9.70 -29.71
C SER A 7 -31.11 -10.43 -30.46
N THR A 8 -31.15 -10.42 -31.79
CA THR A 8 -30.12 -11.01 -32.67
C THR A 8 -29.72 -10.10 -33.84
N GLN A 9 -29.99 -8.80 -33.77
CA GLN A 9 -29.26 -7.84 -34.62
C GLN A 9 -27.80 -7.78 -34.16
N ASN A 10 -26.96 -8.57 -34.82
CA ASN A 10 -25.54 -8.59 -34.56
C ASN A 10 -24.93 -7.26 -35.04
N TYR A 11 -24.77 -6.28 -34.13
CA TYR A 11 -24.09 -5.00 -34.42
C TYR A 11 -22.68 -5.20 -35.02
N GLU A 12 -22.14 -6.42 -34.95
CA GLU A 12 -20.84 -6.83 -35.46
C GLU A 12 -20.57 -6.41 -36.90
N THR A 13 -21.47 -6.68 -37.85
CA THR A 13 -21.24 -6.37 -39.27
C THR A 13 -21.05 -4.87 -39.46
N LYS A 14 -21.98 -4.07 -38.90
CA LYS A 14 -21.92 -2.61 -38.94
C LYS A 14 -20.72 -2.06 -38.17
N THR A 15 -20.34 -2.71 -37.07
CA THR A 15 -19.14 -2.36 -36.31
C THR A 15 -17.88 -2.53 -37.15
N GLN A 16 -17.74 -3.65 -37.86
CA GLN A 16 -16.59 -3.88 -38.73
C GLN A 16 -16.55 -2.89 -39.90
N GLU A 17 -17.70 -2.58 -40.52
CA GLU A 17 -17.80 -1.59 -41.59
C GLU A 17 -17.35 -0.20 -41.12
N ILE A 18 -17.87 0.29 -39.99
CA ILE A 18 -17.49 1.58 -39.40
C ILE A 18 -16.02 1.56 -38.98
N ALA A 19 -15.53 0.46 -38.40
CA ALA A 19 -14.15 0.33 -38.00
C ALA A 19 -13.19 0.39 -39.21
N ARG A 20 -13.52 -0.26 -40.34
CA ARG A 20 -12.74 -0.16 -41.58
C ARG A 20 -12.70 1.27 -42.12
N GLN A 21 -13.83 1.99 -42.08
CA GLN A 21 -13.90 3.40 -42.50
C GLN A 21 -13.03 4.29 -41.60
N LEU A 22 -13.16 4.16 -40.28
CA LEU A 22 -12.34 4.91 -39.31
C LEU A 22 -10.85 4.57 -39.45
N LEU A 23 -10.49 3.31 -39.67
CA LEU A 23 -9.10 2.92 -39.92
C LEU A 23 -8.55 3.51 -41.22
N ALA A 24 -9.34 3.53 -42.30
CA ALA A 24 -8.92 4.14 -43.56
C ALA A 24 -8.64 5.65 -43.41
N GLU A 25 -9.52 6.37 -42.70
CA GLU A 25 -9.34 7.82 -42.45
C GLU A 25 -8.18 8.12 -41.49
N THR A 26 -7.91 7.24 -40.52
CA THR A 26 -6.79 7.39 -39.59
C THR A 26 -5.44 6.98 -40.19
N ARG A 27 -5.43 6.17 -41.26
CA ARG A 27 -4.22 5.69 -41.97
C ARG A 27 -3.82 6.51 -43.20
N GLU A 28 -4.53 7.60 -43.54
CA GLU A 28 -4.14 8.42 -44.69
C GLU A 28 -2.69 8.96 -44.58
N LYS A 29 -1.95 8.81 -45.68
CA LYS A 29 -0.49 8.93 -45.78
C LYS A 29 0.03 10.27 -45.26
N LYS A 30 0.88 10.22 -44.23
CA LYS A 30 1.89 11.26 -43.98
C LYS A 30 2.68 11.47 -45.27
N GLY A 31 2.76 12.72 -45.76
CA GLY A 31 3.55 13.04 -46.94
C GLY A 31 5.03 12.72 -46.71
N LEU A 32 5.76 12.36 -47.78
CA LEU A 32 7.18 11.99 -47.76
C LEU A 32 8.06 13.01 -47.00
N TRP A 33 7.69 14.30 -47.05
CA TRP A 33 8.37 15.38 -46.32
C TRP A 33 8.10 15.37 -44.80
N SER A 34 6.91 14.99 -44.34
CA SER A 34 6.59 14.90 -42.90
C SER A 34 7.22 13.65 -42.28
N ALA A 35 7.29 12.53 -43.01
CA ALA A 35 7.98 11.32 -42.55
C ALA A 35 9.51 11.52 -42.40
N LEU A 36 10.13 12.35 -43.26
CA LEU A 36 11.54 12.75 -43.16
C LEU A 36 11.81 13.72 -42.01
N GLN A 37 10.88 14.64 -41.71
CA GLN A 37 10.98 15.56 -40.57
C GLN A 37 10.76 14.85 -39.23
N ASP A 38 9.85 13.86 -39.18
CA ASP A 38 9.58 13.03 -38.00
C ASP A 38 10.78 12.12 -37.66
N GLN A 39 11.52 11.60 -38.65
CA GLN A 39 12.79 10.88 -38.43
C GLN A 39 13.92 11.74 -37.82
N MET A 40 13.77 13.07 -37.80
CA MET A 40 14.76 14.01 -37.24
C MET A 40 14.40 14.54 -35.85
N ARG A 41 13.22 14.22 -35.33
CA ARG A 41 12.75 14.70 -34.02
C ARG A 41 13.17 13.77 -32.87
N TRP A 42 13.72 14.34 -31.81
CA TRP A 42 14.28 13.61 -30.67
C TRP A 42 13.21 12.94 -29.79
N ASP A 43 12.02 13.53 -29.68
CA ASP A 43 10.89 13.03 -28.89
C ASP A 43 10.31 11.72 -29.44
N ASP A 44 10.18 11.58 -30.75
CA ASP A 44 9.69 10.34 -31.37
C ASP A 44 10.75 9.22 -31.31
N LYS A 45 12.05 9.53 -31.42
CA LYS A 45 13.14 8.56 -31.23
C LYS A 45 13.20 7.98 -29.82
N LEU A 46 12.98 8.81 -28.80
CA LEU A 46 12.93 8.36 -27.40
C LEU A 46 11.82 7.31 -27.18
N LEU A 47 10.65 7.53 -27.77
CA LEU A 47 9.54 6.57 -27.76
C LEU A 47 9.90 5.29 -28.50
N ASP A 48 10.47 5.39 -29.71
CA ASP A 48 10.87 4.21 -30.50
C ASP A 48 11.90 3.35 -29.77
N TRP A 49 12.89 3.97 -29.13
CA TRP A 49 13.89 3.26 -28.32
C TRP A 49 13.25 2.56 -27.11
N ALA A 50 12.36 3.25 -26.40
CA ALA A 50 11.61 2.67 -25.29
C ALA A 50 10.71 1.50 -25.74
N MET A 51 10.17 1.53 -26.95
CA MET A 51 9.35 0.44 -27.49
C MET A 51 10.18 -0.77 -27.94
N SER A 52 11.44 -0.54 -28.33
CA SER A 52 12.34 -1.55 -28.92
C SER A 52 13.11 -2.38 -27.88
N ASN A 53 13.35 -1.86 -26.67
CA ASN A 53 14.09 -2.57 -25.62
C ASN A 53 13.41 -2.42 -24.24
N PRO A 54 12.91 -3.51 -23.62
CA PRO A 54 12.21 -3.46 -22.33
C PRO A 54 13.03 -2.91 -21.16
N ASN A 55 14.34 -3.22 -21.08
CA ASN A 55 15.21 -2.74 -19.99
C ASN A 55 15.49 -1.25 -20.14
N LEU A 56 15.79 -0.80 -21.37
CA LEU A 56 15.95 0.61 -21.68
C LEU A 56 14.67 1.40 -21.36
N ARG A 57 13.49 0.85 -21.67
CA ARG A 57 12.20 1.46 -21.33
C ARG A 57 12.06 1.73 -19.84
N VAL A 58 12.37 0.74 -19.01
CA VAL A 58 12.25 0.86 -17.55
C VAL A 58 13.18 1.95 -17.04
N GLN A 59 14.45 1.95 -17.44
CA GLN A 59 15.41 2.95 -16.95
C GLN A 59 15.11 4.35 -17.49
N LEU A 60 14.68 4.47 -18.75
CA LEU A 60 14.28 5.76 -19.31
C LEU A 60 13.06 6.33 -18.59
N PHE A 61 12.05 5.51 -18.29
CA PHE A 61 10.86 5.98 -17.57
C PHE A 61 11.18 6.37 -16.12
N ARG A 62 12.07 5.63 -15.45
CA ARG A 62 12.58 6.01 -14.12
C ARG A 62 13.37 7.31 -14.14
N PHE A 63 14.19 7.51 -15.17
CA PHE A 63 14.91 8.77 -15.35
C PHE A 63 13.94 9.95 -15.57
N ILE A 64 12.93 9.79 -16.45
CA ILE A 64 11.90 10.80 -16.69
C ILE A 64 11.13 11.11 -15.39
N ASP A 65 10.84 10.10 -14.58
CA ASP A 65 10.17 10.25 -13.27
C ASP A 65 10.99 11.08 -12.29
N CYS A 66 12.30 10.87 -12.27
CA CYS A 66 13.22 11.57 -11.39
C CYS A 66 13.49 13.00 -11.84
N LEU A 67 13.38 13.30 -13.14
CA LEU A 67 13.79 14.57 -13.75
C LEU A 67 13.22 15.81 -13.05
N PRO A 68 11.94 15.86 -12.62
CA PRO A 68 11.40 16.99 -11.86
C PRO A 68 12.12 17.33 -10.55
N ALA A 69 12.75 16.34 -9.92
CA ALA A 69 13.46 16.54 -8.66
C ALA A 69 14.88 17.10 -8.87
N LEU A 70 15.42 17.04 -10.10
CA LEU A 70 16.79 17.44 -10.41
C LEU A 70 16.84 18.93 -10.73
N ARG A 71 17.69 19.68 -10.00
CA ARG A 71 17.73 21.15 -10.03
C ARG A 71 18.86 21.72 -10.87
N SER A 72 19.83 20.90 -11.26
CA SER A 72 20.97 21.32 -12.08
C SER A 72 21.24 20.40 -13.28
N ASN A 73 21.83 20.96 -14.34
CA ASN A 73 22.26 20.16 -15.50
C ASN A 73 23.30 19.08 -15.12
N ALA A 74 24.12 19.34 -14.10
CA ALA A 74 25.09 18.37 -13.61
C ALA A 74 24.40 17.17 -12.94
N GLU A 75 23.39 17.41 -12.10
CA GLU A 75 22.56 16.35 -11.51
C GLU A 75 21.83 15.54 -12.58
N ILE A 76 21.26 16.21 -13.58
CA ILE A 76 20.57 15.57 -14.71
C ILE A 76 21.54 14.69 -15.50
N ALA A 77 22.73 15.20 -15.84
CA ALA A 77 23.74 14.43 -16.55
C ALA A 77 24.23 13.22 -15.75
N ASN A 78 24.42 13.38 -14.43
CA ASN A 78 24.80 12.30 -13.53
C ASN A 78 23.73 11.20 -13.47
N HIS A 79 22.46 11.57 -13.28
CA HIS A 79 21.35 10.62 -13.25
C HIS A 79 21.17 9.93 -14.61
N LEU A 80 21.29 10.68 -15.69
CA LEU A 80 21.24 10.13 -17.04
C LEU A 80 22.30 9.04 -17.24
N GLN A 81 23.54 9.29 -16.81
CA GLN A 81 24.62 8.32 -16.87
C GLN A 81 24.36 7.10 -15.98
N GLN A 82 23.85 7.28 -14.77
CA GLN A 82 23.55 6.17 -13.86
C GLN A 82 22.41 5.28 -14.36
N TYR A 83 21.33 5.86 -14.90
CA TYR A 83 20.19 5.12 -15.41
C TYR A 83 20.48 4.41 -16.73
N LEU A 84 21.14 5.10 -17.66
CA LEU A 84 21.39 4.58 -19.01
C LEU A 84 22.70 3.81 -19.12
N GLY A 85 23.64 4.00 -18.20
CA GLY A 85 24.89 3.24 -18.09
C GLY A 85 24.78 1.92 -17.33
N ASP A 86 23.56 1.52 -16.91
CA ASP A 86 23.29 0.24 -16.27
C ASP A 86 23.70 -0.93 -17.20
N ALA A 87 24.41 -1.92 -16.65
CA ALA A 87 24.96 -3.04 -17.41
C ALA A 87 23.90 -3.90 -18.13
N SER A 88 22.64 -3.84 -17.68
CA SER A 88 21.50 -4.54 -18.30
C SER A 88 20.90 -3.81 -19.52
N VAL A 89 21.40 -2.60 -19.85
CA VAL A 89 20.85 -1.74 -20.90
C VAL A 89 21.74 -1.78 -22.15
N GLU A 90 21.16 -2.20 -23.27
CA GLU A 90 21.77 -2.01 -24.58
C GLU A 90 21.37 -0.65 -25.16
N LEU A 91 22.34 0.25 -25.27
CA LEU A 91 22.11 1.59 -25.77
C LEU A 91 22.20 1.66 -27.31
N PRO A 92 21.21 2.27 -27.99
CA PRO A 92 21.35 2.69 -29.38
C PRO A 92 22.58 3.56 -29.59
N SER A 93 23.23 3.46 -30.76
CA SER A 93 24.46 4.19 -31.09
C SER A 93 24.35 5.70 -30.87
N ALA A 94 23.19 6.29 -31.16
CA ALA A 94 22.90 7.70 -30.91
C ALA A 94 22.93 8.06 -29.41
N LEU A 95 22.34 7.24 -28.53
CA LEU A 95 22.36 7.45 -27.07
C LEU A 95 23.75 7.22 -26.50
N LYS A 96 24.48 6.22 -27.01
CA LYS A 96 25.86 5.93 -26.60
C LYS A 96 26.79 7.11 -26.85
N SER A 97 26.63 7.82 -27.98
CA SER A 97 27.40 9.03 -28.29
C SER A 97 27.09 10.20 -27.36
N ILE A 98 25.84 10.32 -26.88
CA ILE A 98 25.43 11.37 -25.93
C ILE A 98 25.96 11.09 -24.53
N LEU A 99 26.05 9.82 -24.14
CA LEU A 99 26.55 9.38 -22.84
C LEU A 99 28.09 9.31 -22.78
N ASN A 100 28.79 9.73 -23.85
CA ASN A 100 30.24 9.67 -23.92
C ASN A 100 30.91 10.86 -23.20
N PHE A 101 30.66 10.97 -21.89
CA PHE A 101 31.32 11.90 -20.98
C PHE A 101 31.62 11.20 -19.65
N SER A 102 32.77 11.53 -19.05
CA SER A 102 33.20 10.95 -17.76
C SER A 102 32.94 11.88 -16.57
N ASP A 103 32.78 13.18 -16.82
CA ASP A 103 32.51 14.21 -15.80
C ASP A 103 31.14 14.86 -16.06
N PRO A 104 30.18 14.73 -15.13
CA PRO A 104 28.86 15.36 -15.23
C PRO A 104 28.89 16.90 -15.31
N ASN A 105 29.99 17.54 -14.89
CA ASN A 105 30.15 19.00 -14.97
C ASN A 105 30.70 19.47 -16.32
N SER A 106 31.16 18.56 -17.17
CA SER A 106 31.76 18.90 -18.46
C SER A 106 30.75 19.54 -19.42
N LEU A 107 31.26 20.37 -20.35
CA LEU A 107 30.41 21.01 -21.36
C LEU A 107 29.58 20.01 -22.21
N PRO A 108 30.12 18.85 -22.64
CA PRO A 108 29.33 17.81 -23.30
C PRO A 108 28.18 17.27 -22.42
N ALA A 109 28.44 17.04 -21.13
CA ALA A 109 27.46 16.52 -20.18
C ALA A 109 26.29 17.51 -19.96
N GLN A 110 26.62 18.79 -19.76
CA GLN A 110 25.59 19.83 -19.59
C GLN A 110 24.75 20.03 -20.85
N THR A 111 25.37 19.91 -22.03
CA THR A 111 24.68 19.98 -23.32
C THR A 111 23.73 18.79 -23.49
N ALA A 112 24.17 17.58 -23.13
CA ALA A 112 23.34 16.38 -23.14
C ALA A 112 22.13 16.50 -22.20
N ALA A 113 22.36 16.96 -20.97
CA ALA A 113 21.30 17.22 -19.99
C ALA A 113 20.26 18.21 -20.54
N SER A 114 20.69 19.36 -21.06
CA SER A 114 19.78 20.37 -21.61
C SER A 114 18.97 19.84 -22.80
N LEU A 115 19.60 19.08 -23.70
CA LEU A 115 18.92 18.48 -24.85
C LEU A 115 17.85 17.48 -24.42
N ILE A 116 18.14 16.64 -23.42
CA ILE A 116 17.20 15.64 -22.92
C ILE A 116 16.06 16.30 -22.14
N SER A 117 16.35 17.24 -21.24
CA SER A 117 15.32 17.95 -20.49
C SER A 117 14.34 18.65 -21.43
N LYS A 118 14.85 19.36 -22.45
CA LYS A 118 14.01 20.01 -23.46
C LYS A 118 13.19 19.00 -24.27
N SER A 119 13.75 17.81 -24.55
CA SER A 119 13.04 16.74 -25.25
C SER A 119 11.92 16.16 -24.40
N VAL A 120 12.15 15.92 -23.11
CA VAL A 120 11.14 15.45 -22.16
C VAL A 120 10.06 16.50 -21.95
N GLU A 121 10.42 17.78 -21.84
CA GLU A 121 9.47 18.89 -21.74
C GLU A 121 8.59 19.00 -23.00
N THR A 122 9.19 18.89 -24.19
CA THR A 122 8.46 18.87 -25.47
C THR A 122 7.51 17.67 -25.53
N LEU A 123 7.94 16.51 -25.04
CA LEU A 123 7.11 15.31 -24.95
C LEU A 123 5.97 15.51 -23.96
N ALA A 124 6.19 16.14 -22.81
CA ALA A 124 5.15 16.44 -21.84
C ALA A 124 4.09 17.41 -22.41
N ARG A 125 4.52 18.47 -23.11
CA ARG A 125 3.63 19.41 -23.83
C ARG A 125 2.77 18.76 -24.92
N LYS A 126 3.15 17.57 -25.41
CA LYS A 126 2.32 16.76 -26.33
C LYS A 126 1.07 16.21 -25.63
N TYR A 127 1.16 15.88 -24.34
CA TYR A 127 0.09 15.21 -23.57
C TYR A 127 -0.60 16.10 -22.54
N ILE A 128 -0.03 17.26 -22.22
CA ILE A 128 -0.59 18.27 -21.31
C ILE A 128 -1.13 19.43 -22.16
N ALA A 129 -2.38 19.81 -21.93
CA ALA A 129 -3.10 20.77 -22.76
C ALA A 129 -2.70 22.24 -22.48
N GLY A 130 -2.11 22.51 -21.31
CA GLY A 130 -1.55 23.82 -20.95
C GLY A 130 -1.08 23.84 -19.50
N GLU A 131 -0.15 24.75 -19.20
CA GLU A 131 0.39 24.96 -17.84
C GLU A 131 -0.28 26.10 -17.08
N ASP A 132 -0.85 27.06 -17.80
CA ASP A 132 -1.48 28.27 -17.27
C ASP A 132 -2.81 28.59 -17.99
N LEU A 133 -3.59 29.51 -17.42
CA LEU A 133 -4.92 29.87 -17.92
C LEU A 133 -4.90 30.38 -19.37
N GLU A 134 -3.81 31.01 -19.81
CA GLU A 134 -3.68 31.52 -21.18
C GLU A 134 -3.48 30.37 -22.17
N GLN A 135 -2.55 29.46 -21.87
CA GLN A 135 -2.27 28.28 -22.68
C GLN A 135 -3.50 27.39 -22.81
N ILE A 136 -4.21 27.11 -21.71
CA ILE A 136 -5.40 26.27 -21.77
C ILE A 136 -6.52 26.93 -22.60
N THR A 137 -6.66 28.27 -22.53
CA THR A 137 -7.62 29.02 -23.35
C THR A 137 -7.30 28.89 -24.85
N ARG A 138 -6.01 28.98 -25.22
CA ARG A 138 -5.55 28.75 -26.61
C ARG A 138 -5.88 27.35 -27.08
N THR A 139 -5.62 26.34 -26.24
CA THR A 139 -5.90 24.93 -26.55
C THR A 139 -7.40 24.69 -26.72
N VAL A 140 -8.23 25.17 -25.80
CA VAL A 140 -9.70 25.09 -25.88
C VAL A 140 -10.22 25.75 -27.15
N THR A 141 -9.73 26.95 -27.48
CA THR A 141 -10.13 27.68 -28.69
C THR A 141 -9.79 26.90 -29.95
N ARG A 142 -8.61 26.25 -29.99
CA ARG A 142 -8.22 25.38 -31.10
C ARG A 142 -9.14 24.17 -31.23
N LEU A 143 -9.40 23.45 -30.14
CA LEU A 143 -10.29 22.28 -30.14
C LEU A 143 -11.69 22.66 -30.65
N ARG A 144 -12.24 23.80 -30.22
CA ARG A 144 -13.54 24.28 -30.69
C ARG A 144 -13.54 24.59 -32.20
N LYS A 145 -12.48 25.19 -32.74
CA LYS A 145 -12.32 25.41 -34.19
C LYS A 145 -12.30 24.09 -34.98
N GLU A 146 -11.74 23.04 -34.38
CA GLU A 146 -11.75 21.67 -34.91
C GLU A 146 -13.08 20.92 -34.65
N LYS A 147 -14.12 21.63 -34.17
CA LYS A 147 -15.44 21.09 -33.81
C LYS A 147 -15.38 19.99 -32.73
N MET A 148 -14.46 20.12 -31.79
CA MET A 148 -14.33 19.23 -30.64
C MET A 148 -14.69 19.96 -29.35
N ALA A 149 -15.45 19.29 -28.48
CA ALA A 149 -15.66 19.70 -27.10
C ALA A 149 -14.43 19.33 -26.26
N PHE A 150 -14.40 19.79 -25.01
CA PHE A 150 -13.30 19.48 -24.09
C PHE A 150 -13.83 19.17 -22.69
N THR A 151 -12.96 18.61 -21.86
CA THR A 151 -13.09 18.56 -20.40
C THR A 151 -11.73 18.79 -19.79
N ILE A 152 -11.63 19.71 -18.84
CA ILE A 152 -10.35 20.05 -18.21
C ILE A 152 -10.18 19.26 -16.92
N ASP A 153 -9.02 18.63 -16.73
CA ASP A 153 -8.61 17.95 -15.49
C ASP A 153 -7.42 18.67 -14.88
N LEU A 154 -7.52 19.05 -13.61
CA LEU A 154 -6.38 19.62 -12.89
C LEU A 154 -5.35 18.52 -12.61
N LEU A 155 -4.15 18.69 -13.16
CA LEU A 155 -2.98 17.94 -12.76
C LEU A 155 -2.52 18.44 -11.39
N GLY A 156 -2.20 17.50 -10.50
CA GLY A 156 -1.71 17.80 -9.17
C GLY A 156 -1.10 16.56 -8.54
N GLU A 157 -0.27 16.82 -7.52
CA GLU A 157 0.23 15.83 -6.57
C GLU A 157 -0.92 15.15 -5.82
N ALA A 158 -0.64 14.04 -5.16
CA ALA A 158 -1.62 13.45 -4.26
C ALA A 158 -1.99 14.49 -3.18
N VAL A 159 -3.28 14.78 -3.02
CA VAL A 159 -3.76 15.67 -1.95
C VAL A 159 -3.68 14.90 -0.63
N ILE A 160 -2.68 15.23 0.17
CA ILE A 160 -2.37 14.58 1.44
C ILE A 160 -2.59 15.50 2.65
N THR A 161 -2.97 16.76 2.41
CA THR A 161 -3.28 17.74 3.47
C THR A 161 -4.63 18.45 3.22
N GLU A 162 -5.24 18.97 4.29
CA GLU A 162 -6.45 19.80 4.16
C GLU A 162 -6.16 21.16 3.49
N ALA A 163 -4.94 21.68 3.62
CA ALA A 163 -4.52 22.91 2.92
C ALA A 163 -4.47 22.68 1.40
N GLU A 164 -3.86 21.59 0.94
CA GLU A 164 -3.85 21.17 -0.47
C GLU A 164 -5.27 20.94 -0.98
N THR A 165 -6.15 20.35 -0.16
CA THR A 165 -7.57 20.16 -0.48
C THR A 165 -8.27 21.49 -0.77
N GLN A 166 -8.01 22.52 0.05
CA GLN A 166 -8.57 23.86 -0.14
C GLN A 166 -8.03 24.53 -1.41
N VAL A 167 -6.73 24.42 -1.66
CA VAL A 167 -6.10 24.92 -2.90
C VAL A 167 -6.68 24.22 -4.13
N TYR A 168 -6.92 22.91 -4.06
CA TYR A 168 -7.52 22.13 -5.13
C TYR A 168 -8.94 22.59 -5.46
N LEU A 169 -9.79 22.77 -4.44
CA LEU A 169 -11.13 23.33 -4.61
C LEU A 169 -11.06 24.73 -5.25
N GLN A 170 -10.25 25.64 -4.69
CA GLN A 170 -10.14 27.00 -5.20
C GLN A 170 -9.68 27.04 -6.66
N SER A 171 -8.71 26.19 -7.01
CA SER A 171 -8.21 26.07 -8.39
C SER A 171 -9.30 25.69 -9.38
N TYR A 172 -10.24 24.81 -9.02
CA TYR A 172 -11.40 24.53 -9.87
C TYR A 172 -12.38 25.70 -9.95
N LEU A 173 -12.66 26.37 -8.84
CA LEU A 173 -13.56 27.52 -8.84
C LEU A 173 -13.04 28.64 -9.76
N ASP A 174 -11.74 28.90 -9.70
CA ASP A 174 -11.06 29.90 -10.54
C ASP A 174 -11.04 29.47 -12.01
N LEU A 175 -10.66 28.21 -12.29
CA LEU A 175 -10.66 27.65 -13.65
C LEU A 175 -12.05 27.71 -14.29
N MET A 176 -13.09 27.29 -13.57
CA MET A 176 -14.46 27.33 -14.07
C MET A 176 -14.91 28.77 -14.34
N THR A 177 -14.58 29.71 -13.45
CA THR A 177 -14.93 31.12 -13.60
C THR A 177 -14.25 31.71 -14.84
N HIS A 178 -12.95 31.47 -15.01
CA HIS A 178 -12.19 31.94 -16.17
C HIS A 178 -12.73 31.36 -17.48
N LEU A 179 -12.93 30.04 -17.55
CA LEU A 179 -13.44 29.40 -18.77
C LEU A 179 -14.87 29.80 -19.11
N ALA A 180 -15.73 30.02 -18.11
CA ALA A 180 -17.09 30.52 -18.34
C ALA A 180 -17.08 31.96 -18.89
N GLN A 181 -16.18 32.82 -18.42
CA GLN A 181 -16.00 34.17 -18.97
C GLN A 181 -15.51 34.11 -20.42
N GLU A 182 -14.51 33.28 -20.72
CA GLU A 182 -14.04 33.08 -22.09
C GLU A 182 -15.11 32.49 -23.00
N ALA A 183 -15.98 31.62 -22.48
CA ALA A 183 -17.07 31.01 -23.23
C ALA A 183 -18.05 32.04 -23.80
N THR A 184 -18.26 33.18 -23.14
CA THR A 184 -19.12 34.28 -23.64
C THR A 184 -18.61 34.88 -24.96
N LYS A 185 -17.32 34.72 -25.26
CA LYS A 185 -16.67 35.22 -26.48
C LYS A 185 -16.65 34.20 -27.61
N TRP A 186 -17.06 32.95 -27.36
CA TRP A 186 -16.97 31.89 -28.35
C TRP A 186 -18.11 31.96 -29.36
N ASN A 187 -17.75 31.81 -30.64
CA ASN A 187 -18.74 31.53 -31.67
C ASN A 187 -19.40 30.18 -31.38
N LYS A 188 -20.71 30.12 -31.61
CA LYS A 188 -21.52 28.90 -31.47
C LYS A 188 -21.06 27.85 -32.50
N VAL A 189 -20.83 26.63 -32.04
CA VAL A 189 -20.49 25.48 -32.90
C VAL A 189 -21.56 24.41 -32.72
N SER A 190 -22.57 24.41 -33.59
CA SER A 190 -23.77 23.56 -33.46
C SER A 190 -23.50 22.05 -33.33
N GLN A 191 -22.33 21.55 -33.77
CA GLN A 191 -21.97 20.14 -33.60
C GLN A 191 -21.61 19.76 -32.15
N ILE A 192 -21.16 20.72 -31.33
CA ILE A 192 -20.69 20.46 -29.96
C ILE A 192 -21.44 21.25 -28.89
N ASP A 193 -22.08 22.36 -29.28
CA ASP A 193 -22.82 23.26 -28.39
C ASP A 193 -24.34 23.02 -28.42
N GLU A 194 -24.85 22.20 -29.36
CA GLU A 194 -26.27 21.90 -29.51
C GLU A 194 -26.50 20.40 -29.71
N ALA A 195 -27.58 19.88 -29.12
CA ALA A 195 -28.12 18.58 -29.46
C ALA A 195 -29.62 18.56 -29.23
N ASP A 196 -30.35 18.00 -30.20
CA ASP A 196 -31.80 17.78 -30.11
C ASP A 196 -32.63 19.06 -29.80
N GLY A 197 -32.13 20.23 -30.19
CA GLY A 197 -32.76 21.54 -29.94
C GLY A 197 -32.32 22.25 -28.66
N ASP A 198 -31.57 21.56 -27.79
CA ASP A 198 -31.08 22.09 -26.53
C ASP A 198 -29.63 22.58 -26.63
N LEU A 199 -29.31 23.64 -25.87
CA LEU A 199 -27.94 24.09 -25.67
C LEU A 199 -27.22 23.17 -24.67
N LEU A 200 -25.98 22.80 -25.01
CA LEU A 200 -25.13 21.99 -24.16
C LEU A 200 -24.12 22.90 -23.42
N PRO A 201 -23.68 22.53 -22.20
CA PRO A 201 -22.59 23.21 -21.54
C PRO A 201 -21.34 23.27 -22.42
N GLN A 202 -20.87 24.48 -22.70
CA GLN A 202 -19.67 24.71 -23.52
C GLN A 202 -18.38 24.39 -22.74
N VAL A 203 -18.44 24.48 -21.41
CA VAL A 203 -17.33 24.21 -20.49
C VAL A 203 -17.66 22.96 -19.69
N GLN A 204 -16.67 22.08 -19.53
CA GLN A 204 -16.72 20.94 -18.63
C GLN A 204 -15.40 20.78 -17.90
N VAL A 205 -15.46 20.40 -16.63
CA VAL A 205 -14.30 19.97 -15.83
C VAL A 205 -14.46 18.50 -15.40
N SER A 206 -13.35 17.78 -15.24
CA SER A 206 -13.30 16.46 -14.62
C SER A 206 -12.58 16.58 -13.29
N VAL A 207 -13.15 16.02 -12.21
CA VAL A 207 -12.65 16.14 -10.85
C VAL A 207 -12.51 14.77 -10.19
N LYS A 208 -11.56 14.65 -9.26
CA LYS A 208 -11.30 13.43 -8.47
C LYS A 208 -11.87 13.61 -7.07
N LEU A 209 -12.64 12.64 -6.58
CA LEU A 209 -13.39 12.80 -5.32
C LEU A 209 -12.45 12.78 -4.12
N THR A 210 -11.40 11.95 -4.16
CA THR A 210 -10.40 11.83 -3.08
C THR A 210 -9.66 13.15 -2.82
N ALA A 211 -9.47 13.98 -3.85
CA ALA A 211 -8.78 15.26 -3.73
C ALA A 211 -9.57 16.35 -2.98
N PHE A 212 -10.81 16.06 -2.55
CA PHE A 212 -11.63 16.95 -1.72
C PHE A 212 -11.58 16.59 -0.22
N TYR A 213 -10.81 15.57 0.17
CA TYR A 213 -10.56 15.26 1.57
C TYR A 213 -9.29 14.43 1.73
N SER A 214 -8.30 14.95 2.46
CA SER A 214 -7.01 14.27 2.62
C SER A 214 -7.09 12.92 3.34
N GLN A 215 -8.10 12.73 4.21
CA GLN A 215 -8.33 11.49 4.95
C GLN A 215 -9.49 10.66 4.38
N PHE A 216 -9.70 10.71 3.06
CA PHE A 216 -10.73 9.92 2.40
C PHE A 216 -10.44 8.40 2.52
N ASP A 217 -11.14 7.72 3.43
CA ASP A 217 -10.93 6.31 3.74
C ASP A 217 -12.25 5.53 3.71
N PRO A 218 -12.36 4.44 2.92
CA PRO A 218 -13.54 3.57 2.97
C PRO A 218 -13.81 2.92 4.34
N MET A 219 -12.85 2.91 5.27
CA MET A 219 -13.07 2.50 6.66
C MET A 219 -14.04 3.45 7.39
N ASP A 220 -13.99 4.75 7.10
CA ASP A 220 -14.92 5.76 7.60
C ASP A 220 -15.80 6.30 6.47
N PRO A 221 -16.78 5.51 5.98
CA PRO A 221 -17.63 5.94 4.88
C PRO A 221 -18.55 7.11 5.26
N ILE A 222 -18.84 7.30 6.55
CA ILE A 222 -19.73 8.36 7.04
C ILE A 222 -18.96 9.69 7.11
N GLY A 223 -17.84 9.74 7.83
CA GLY A 223 -17.05 10.97 7.95
C GLY A 223 -16.42 11.38 6.62
N SER A 224 -15.94 10.42 5.81
CA SER A 224 -15.47 10.70 4.45
C SER A 224 -16.54 11.34 3.58
N LYS A 225 -17.79 10.83 3.64
CA LYS A 225 -18.91 11.42 2.91
C LYS A 225 -19.19 12.85 3.37
N GLU A 226 -19.29 13.06 4.68
CA GLU A 226 -19.63 14.38 5.24
C GLU A 226 -18.62 15.45 4.79
N LYS A 227 -17.32 15.20 5.00
CA LYS A 227 -16.25 16.15 4.66
C LYS A 227 -16.15 16.44 3.16
N VAL A 228 -16.24 15.41 2.33
CA VAL A 228 -16.19 15.59 0.87
C VAL A 228 -17.42 16.32 0.35
N CYS A 229 -18.62 15.94 0.80
CA CYS A 229 -19.86 16.51 0.28
C CYS A 229 -19.93 18.03 0.50
N ASP A 230 -19.41 18.55 1.62
CA ASP A 230 -19.38 19.99 1.87
C ASP A 230 -18.67 20.77 0.76
N ARG A 231 -17.50 20.28 0.32
CA ARG A 231 -16.73 20.91 -0.76
C ARG A 231 -17.32 20.65 -2.13
N ILE A 232 -17.85 19.45 -2.37
CA ILE A 232 -18.50 19.13 -3.65
C ILE A 232 -19.78 19.96 -3.85
N ARG A 233 -20.56 20.23 -2.79
CA ARG A 233 -21.72 21.13 -2.88
C ARG A 233 -21.32 22.52 -3.35
N LEU A 234 -20.22 23.08 -2.81
CA LEU A 234 -19.68 24.37 -3.25
C LEU A 234 -19.28 24.35 -4.72
N LEU A 235 -18.53 23.32 -5.14
CA LEU A 235 -18.12 23.12 -6.53
C LEU A 235 -19.33 23.03 -7.46
N LEU A 236 -20.32 22.19 -7.14
CA LEU A 236 -21.49 21.96 -7.97
C LEU A 236 -22.39 23.20 -8.06
N ARG A 237 -22.61 23.92 -6.96
CA ARG A 237 -23.37 25.20 -6.98
C ARG A 237 -22.69 26.22 -7.88
N ARG A 238 -21.38 26.39 -7.73
CA ARG A 238 -20.62 27.31 -8.59
C ARG A 238 -20.67 26.90 -10.06
N ALA A 239 -20.56 25.61 -10.35
CA ALA A 239 -20.67 25.10 -11.70
C ALA A 239 -22.05 25.38 -12.31
N GLN A 240 -23.13 25.24 -11.52
CA GLN A 240 -24.49 25.54 -11.95
C GLN A 240 -24.68 27.03 -12.25
N GLU A 241 -24.20 27.93 -11.39
CA GLU A 241 -24.22 29.39 -11.62
C GLU A 241 -23.55 29.79 -12.94
N LEU A 242 -22.45 29.12 -13.27
CA LEU A 242 -21.65 29.41 -14.46
C LEU A 242 -22.08 28.63 -15.71
N GLY A 243 -23.05 27.72 -15.61
CA GLY A 243 -23.43 26.83 -16.71
C GLY A 243 -22.33 25.83 -17.12
N VAL A 244 -21.47 25.44 -16.18
CA VAL A 244 -20.34 24.52 -16.37
C VAL A 244 -20.76 23.09 -16.00
N ALA A 245 -20.46 22.12 -16.87
CA ALA A 245 -20.64 20.71 -16.56
C ALA A 245 -19.51 20.15 -15.68
N VAL A 246 -19.84 19.21 -14.79
CA VAL A 246 -18.87 18.57 -13.88
C VAL A 246 -18.89 17.07 -14.08
N HIS A 247 -17.72 16.47 -14.23
CA HIS A 247 -17.56 15.03 -14.37
C HIS A 247 -16.73 14.47 -13.21
N PHE A 248 -17.21 13.43 -12.55
CA PHE A 248 -16.45 12.75 -11.50
C PHE A 248 -15.67 11.57 -12.08
N ASP A 249 -14.36 11.63 -11.93
CA ASP A 249 -13.45 10.55 -12.32
C ASP A 249 -13.46 9.41 -11.30
N MET A 250 -13.12 8.22 -11.80
CA MET A 250 -13.00 7.02 -10.98
C MET A 250 -11.52 6.66 -10.82
N GLU A 251 -11.13 6.41 -9.58
CA GLU A 251 -9.74 6.27 -9.15
C GLU A 251 -9.39 4.80 -8.87
N GLN A 252 -8.56 4.51 -7.87
CA GLN A 252 -8.19 3.15 -7.49
C GLN A 252 -9.40 2.37 -6.95
N TYR A 253 -9.34 1.04 -7.06
CA TYR A 253 -10.45 0.14 -6.72
C TYR A 253 -10.93 0.28 -5.26
N VAL A 254 -10.00 0.54 -4.34
CA VAL A 254 -10.27 0.76 -2.91
C VAL A 254 -11.29 1.88 -2.65
N TYR A 255 -11.35 2.90 -3.51
CA TYR A 255 -12.24 4.05 -3.38
C TYR A 255 -13.56 3.90 -4.15
N LYS A 256 -13.61 2.98 -5.13
CA LYS A 256 -14.70 2.89 -6.12
C LYS A 256 -16.08 2.81 -5.49
N ASN A 257 -16.27 1.90 -4.53
CA ASN A 257 -17.57 1.68 -3.89
C ASN A 257 -18.03 2.91 -3.10
N LEU A 258 -17.10 3.54 -2.35
CA LEU A 258 -17.40 4.74 -1.57
C LEU A 258 -17.74 5.92 -2.48
N THR A 259 -16.96 6.14 -3.55
CA THR A 259 -17.22 7.19 -4.55
C THR A 259 -18.60 7.02 -5.19
N LEU A 260 -18.96 5.81 -5.63
CA LEU A 260 -20.29 5.56 -6.19
C LEU A 260 -21.40 5.77 -5.15
N ALA A 261 -21.21 5.36 -3.90
CA ALA A 261 -22.18 5.56 -2.84
C ALA A 261 -22.44 7.05 -2.56
N ILE A 262 -21.37 7.83 -2.38
CA ILE A 262 -21.44 9.28 -2.11
C ILE A 262 -22.15 9.99 -3.26
N LEU A 263 -21.74 9.75 -4.51
CA LEU A 263 -22.34 10.42 -5.67
C LEU A 263 -23.83 10.05 -5.85
N LYS A 264 -24.20 8.78 -5.62
CA LYS A 264 -25.61 8.36 -5.71
C LYS A 264 -26.50 9.05 -4.67
N GLU A 265 -25.99 9.28 -3.47
CA GLU A 265 -26.71 9.96 -2.40
C GLU A 265 -26.78 11.47 -2.65
N LEU A 266 -25.63 12.11 -2.90
CA LEU A 266 -25.53 13.55 -3.18
C LEU A 266 -26.41 13.99 -4.36
N LEU A 267 -26.42 13.21 -5.45
CA LEU A 267 -27.18 13.56 -6.65
C LEU A 267 -28.69 13.25 -6.55
N LEU A 268 -29.16 12.76 -5.40
CA LEU A 268 -30.59 12.69 -5.05
C LEU A 268 -31.06 13.92 -4.25
N GLU A 269 -30.16 14.75 -3.73
CA GLU A 269 -30.49 16.02 -3.08
C GLU A 269 -31.27 16.92 -4.06
N GLU A 270 -32.27 17.65 -3.55
CA GLU A 270 -33.23 18.40 -4.37
C GLU A 270 -32.53 19.40 -5.32
N GLU A 271 -31.50 20.09 -4.84
CA GLU A 271 -30.75 21.09 -5.63
C GLU A 271 -29.96 20.47 -6.81
N PHE A 272 -29.60 19.19 -6.75
CA PHE A 272 -28.84 18.53 -7.82
C PHE A 272 -29.64 17.48 -8.59
N ARG A 273 -30.81 17.07 -8.11
CA ARG A 273 -31.57 15.94 -8.66
C ARG A 273 -31.98 16.12 -10.12
N SER A 274 -32.30 17.34 -10.53
CA SER A 274 -32.74 17.66 -11.90
C SER A 274 -31.57 17.89 -12.88
N ARG A 275 -30.34 18.00 -12.38
CA ARG A 275 -29.17 18.31 -13.19
C ARG A 275 -28.81 17.16 -14.13
N THR A 276 -28.53 17.49 -15.39
CA THR A 276 -28.11 16.52 -16.44
C THR A 276 -26.73 16.86 -17.03
N ASP A 277 -26.07 17.85 -16.45
CA ASP A 277 -24.72 18.32 -16.75
C ASP A 277 -23.66 17.72 -15.81
N ILE A 278 -24.03 16.66 -15.08
CA ILE A 278 -23.17 15.93 -14.17
C ILE A 278 -22.85 14.55 -14.76
N GLY A 279 -21.60 14.10 -14.63
CA GLY A 279 -21.18 12.78 -15.07
C GLY A 279 -20.37 11.98 -14.04
N ILE A 280 -20.33 10.66 -14.25
CA ILE A 280 -19.69 9.66 -13.39
C ILE A 280 -18.89 8.70 -14.28
N THR A 281 -17.68 8.34 -13.88
CA THR A 281 -16.84 7.39 -14.63
C THR A 281 -16.99 5.95 -14.13
N LEU A 282 -17.00 4.98 -15.05
CA LEU A 282 -16.90 3.54 -14.75
C LEU A 282 -15.75 2.90 -15.55
N GLN A 283 -15.13 1.87 -14.95
CA GLN A 283 -13.90 1.24 -15.47
C GLN A 283 -14.18 -0.23 -15.87
N ALA A 284 -14.24 -0.52 -17.17
CA ALA A 284 -14.60 -1.84 -17.70
C ALA A 284 -13.54 -2.94 -17.46
N TYR A 285 -12.33 -2.61 -17.03
CA TYR A 285 -11.32 -3.59 -16.65
C TYR A 285 -11.64 -4.31 -15.33
N LEU A 286 -12.60 -3.80 -14.53
CA LEU A 286 -13.00 -4.40 -13.27
C LEU A 286 -14.00 -5.52 -13.50
N ARG A 287 -13.87 -6.58 -12.72
CA ARG A 287 -14.73 -7.77 -12.80
C ARG A 287 -16.18 -7.48 -12.39
N ASP A 288 -16.40 -6.50 -11.53
CA ASP A 288 -17.72 -6.10 -10.99
C ASP A 288 -18.37 -4.89 -11.71
N SER A 289 -17.63 -4.21 -12.60
CA SER A 289 -18.09 -2.98 -13.28
C SER A 289 -19.41 -3.10 -14.05
N ALA A 290 -19.72 -4.27 -14.62
CA ALA A 290 -20.99 -4.48 -15.32
C ALA A 290 -22.17 -4.48 -14.34
N GLN A 291 -21.98 -5.00 -13.12
CA GLN A 291 -22.98 -4.93 -12.06
C GLN A 291 -23.11 -3.48 -11.58
N ASP A 292 -22.00 -2.76 -11.40
CA ASP A 292 -22.04 -1.33 -11.02
C ASP A 292 -22.85 -0.49 -12.03
N LEU A 293 -22.69 -0.73 -13.34
CA LEU A 293 -23.47 -0.07 -14.38
C LEU A 293 -24.96 -0.43 -14.29
N GLN A 294 -25.28 -1.69 -14.05
CA GLN A 294 -26.67 -2.12 -13.88
C GLN A 294 -27.33 -1.46 -12.66
N ASP A 295 -26.60 -1.34 -11.56
CA ASP A 295 -27.04 -0.66 -10.35
C ASP A 295 -27.21 0.85 -10.58
N LEU A 296 -26.32 1.45 -11.36
CA LEU A 296 -26.42 2.86 -11.74
C LEU A 296 -27.62 3.14 -12.64
N ILE A 297 -27.95 2.24 -13.59
CA ILE A 297 -29.19 2.31 -14.39
C ILE A 297 -30.42 2.28 -13.47
N ASN A 298 -30.44 1.35 -12.50
CA ASN A 298 -31.55 1.24 -11.55
C ASN A 298 -31.67 2.47 -10.65
N TRP A 299 -30.55 3.04 -10.22
CA TRP A 299 -30.51 4.29 -9.49
C TRP A 299 -31.01 5.46 -10.34
N ALA A 300 -30.59 5.57 -11.60
CA ALA A 300 -31.01 6.66 -12.48
C ALA A 300 -32.52 6.65 -12.74
N LYS A 301 -33.13 5.45 -12.87
CA LYS A 301 -34.59 5.28 -12.92
C LYS A 301 -35.28 5.86 -11.68
N LYS A 302 -34.71 5.69 -10.48
CA LYS A 302 -35.24 6.27 -9.23
C LYS A 302 -35.00 7.78 -9.17
N ARG A 303 -33.84 8.26 -9.62
CA ARG A 303 -33.51 9.68 -9.68
C ARG A 303 -34.47 10.45 -10.58
N GLY A 304 -34.84 9.85 -11.72
CA GLY A 304 -35.78 10.41 -12.71
C GLY A 304 -35.12 11.32 -13.75
N TYR A 305 -33.86 11.69 -13.56
CA TYR A 305 -33.08 12.51 -14.49
C TYR A 305 -31.76 11.80 -14.82
N PRO A 306 -31.32 11.84 -16.09
CA PRO A 306 -30.09 11.18 -16.52
C PRO A 306 -28.84 11.89 -16.00
N VAL A 307 -27.79 11.09 -15.80
CA VAL A 307 -26.40 11.54 -15.65
C VAL A 307 -25.57 10.97 -16.80
N THR A 308 -24.42 11.59 -17.07
CA THR A 308 -23.50 11.07 -18.10
C THR A 308 -22.57 10.02 -17.52
N VAL A 309 -22.57 8.80 -18.05
CA VAL A 309 -21.60 7.76 -17.70
C VAL A 309 -20.45 7.80 -18.68
N ARG A 310 -19.25 8.15 -18.20
CA ARG A 310 -18.00 7.96 -18.94
C ARG A 310 -17.55 6.53 -18.76
N LEU A 311 -17.61 5.74 -19.83
CA LEU A 311 -17.10 4.38 -19.83
C LEU A 311 -15.66 4.36 -20.35
N VAL A 312 -14.71 4.03 -19.47
CA VAL A 312 -13.30 3.81 -19.81
C VAL A 312 -12.93 2.35 -19.57
N LYS A 313 -11.76 1.92 -20.06
CA LYS A 313 -11.22 0.61 -19.67
C LYS A 313 -10.73 0.64 -18.22
N GLY A 314 -9.75 1.49 -17.91
CA GLY A 314 -9.19 1.65 -16.57
C GLY A 314 -7.73 2.13 -16.67
N ALA A 315 -7.25 2.80 -15.61
CA ALA A 315 -5.93 3.46 -15.61
C ALA A 315 -4.95 2.89 -14.57
N TYR A 316 -5.38 1.95 -13.73
CA TYR A 316 -4.62 1.47 -12.56
C TYR A 316 -4.31 -0.04 -12.61
N TRP A 317 -4.28 -0.65 -13.81
CA TRP A 317 -4.25 -2.13 -13.94
C TRP A 317 -3.05 -2.77 -13.25
N ASP A 318 -1.85 -2.22 -13.46
CA ASP A 318 -0.62 -2.72 -12.83
C ASP A 318 -0.70 -2.56 -11.31
N GLN A 319 -1.15 -1.40 -10.83
CA GLN A 319 -1.29 -1.13 -9.40
C GLN A 319 -2.27 -2.08 -8.72
N GLU A 320 -3.45 -2.31 -9.30
CA GLU A 320 -4.45 -3.23 -8.73
C GLU A 320 -3.98 -4.69 -8.76
N THR A 321 -3.25 -5.07 -9.80
CA THR A 321 -2.63 -6.40 -9.89
C THR A 321 -1.53 -6.59 -8.84
N ILE A 322 -0.66 -5.60 -8.67
CA ILE A 322 0.41 -5.63 -7.67
C ILE A 322 -0.19 -5.63 -6.26
N LYS A 323 -1.14 -4.74 -5.96
CA LYS A 323 -1.76 -4.61 -4.63
C LYS A 323 -2.53 -5.86 -4.24
N SER A 324 -3.34 -6.41 -5.14
CA SER A 324 -4.07 -7.67 -4.84
C SER A 324 -3.11 -8.83 -4.58
N ARG A 325 -2.04 -8.98 -5.37
CA ARG A 325 -1.01 -10.02 -5.13
C ARG A 325 -0.25 -9.81 -3.82
N GLN A 326 0.14 -8.57 -3.51
CA GLN A 326 0.84 -8.23 -2.27
C GLN A 326 0.02 -8.47 -1.01
N ASN A 327 -1.31 -8.40 -1.10
CA ASN A 327 -2.23 -8.60 0.03
C ASN A 327 -2.96 -9.97 -0.03
N HIS A 328 -2.63 -10.82 -1.00
CA HIS A 328 -3.34 -12.08 -1.26
C HIS A 328 -4.87 -11.93 -1.44
N TRP A 329 -5.30 -10.78 -1.97
CA TRP A 329 -6.71 -10.48 -2.24
C TRP A 329 -7.16 -10.99 -3.61
N PRO A 330 -8.47 -11.22 -3.80
CA PRO A 330 -9.03 -11.44 -5.13
C PRO A 330 -8.67 -10.27 -6.06
N GLN A 331 -8.09 -10.58 -7.22
CA GLN A 331 -7.69 -9.56 -8.17
C GLN A 331 -8.92 -8.90 -8.80
N PRO A 332 -9.14 -7.58 -8.62
CA PRO A 332 -10.37 -6.92 -9.05
C PRO A 332 -10.43 -6.70 -10.57
N VAL A 333 -9.28 -6.72 -11.25
CA VAL A 333 -9.16 -6.50 -12.70
C VAL A 333 -9.05 -7.82 -13.48
N TYR A 334 -9.50 -7.83 -14.74
CA TYR A 334 -9.23 -8.93 -15.67
C TYR A 334 -7.74 -9.04 -15.99
N ASN A 335 -7.18 -10.25 -16.10
CA ASN A 335 -5.77 -10.42 -16.48
C ASN A 335 -5.54 -10.21 -17.97
N GLU A 336 -6.47 -10.69 -18.80
CA GLU A 336 -6.37 -10.58 -20.25
C GLU A 336 -6.99 -9.27 -20.76
N LYS A 337 -6.27 -8.58 -21.65
CA LYS A 337 -6.78 -7.37 -22.31
C LYS A 337 -8.04 -7.66 -23.13
N SER A 338 -8.13 -8.81 -23.79
CA SER A 338 -9.33 -9.20 -24.55
C SER A 338 -10.55 -9.39 -23.64
N ALA A 339 -10.38 -9.86 -22.40
CA ALA A 339 -11.45 -9.92 -21.42
C ALA A 339 -11.93 -8.52 -20.99
N THR A 340 -11.00 -7.57 -20.80
CA THR A 340 -11.34 -6.16 -20.58
C THR A 340 -12.12 -5.59 -21.77
N ASP A 341 -11.67 -5.86 -23.00
CA ASP A 341 -12.36 -5.38 -24.22
C ASP A 341 -13.76 -6.00 -24.35
N ALA A 342 -13.91 -7.30 -24.10
CA ALA A 342 -15.20 -7.98 -24.15
C ALA A 342 -16.16 -7.41 -23.10
N ASN A 343 -15.68 -7.13 -21.88
CA ASN A 343 -16.49 -6.47 -20.87
C ASN A 343 -16.82 -5.01 -21.25
N TYR A 344 -15.87 -4.28 -21.85
CA TYR A 344 -16.10 -2.93 -22.36
C TYR A 344 -17.22 -2.94 -23.42
N GLU A 345 -17.16 -3.84 -24.41
CA GLU A 345 -18.20 -3.98 -25.44
C GLU A 345 -19.57 -4.35 -24.83
N ARG A 346 -19.59 -5.26 -23.84
CA ARG A 346 -20.80 -5.62 -23.09
C ARG A 346 -21.41 -4.41 -22.38
N MET A 347 -20.58 -3.62 -21.68
CA MET A 347 -21.01 -2.44 -20.95
C MET A 347 -21.43 -1.30 -21.89
N THR A 348 -20.74 -1.11 -23.02
CA THR A 348 -21.13 -0.15 -24.06
C THR A 348 -22.54 -0.46 -24.57
N ARG A 349 -22.82 -1.73 -24.86
CA ARG A 349 -24.17 -2.17 -25.26
C ARG A 349 -25.20 -1.88 -24.18
N LEU A 350 -24.95 -2.33 -22.94
CA LEU A 350 -25.86 -2.11 -21.82
C LEU A 350 -26.16 -0.62 -21.59
N LEU A 351 -25.14 0.24 -21.66
CA LEU A 351 -25.26 1.67 -21.48
C LEU A 351 -26.09 2.33 -22.59
N LEU A 352 -25.81 2.00 -23.86
CA LEU A 352 -26.50 2.59 -25.02
C LEU A 352 -27.94 2.08 -25.18
N GLU A 353 -28.21 0.81 -24.89
CA GLU A 353 -29.58 0.26 -24.86
C GLU A 353 -30.44 0.89 -23.74
N ASN A 354 -29.81 1.51 -22.74
CA ASN A 354 -30.48 2.23 -21.66
C ASN A 354 -30.33 3.76 -21.78
N HIS A 355 -30.10 4.30 -22.98
CA HIS A 355 -29.89 5.73 -23.24
C HIS A 355 -31.01 6.66 -22.72
N GLN A 356 -32.21 6.13 -22.47
CA GLN A 356 -33.33 6.86 -21.86
C GLN A 356 -33.14 7.20 -20.38
N TYR A 357 -32.24 6.50 -19.68
CA TYR A 357 -31.98 6.69 -18.25
C TYR A 357 -30.59 7.28 -17.99
N LEU A 358 -29.63 7.06 -18.89
CA LEU A 358 -28.26 7.53 -18.76
C LEU A 358 -27.76 8.08 -20.09
N TYR A 359 -26.89 9.10 -20.04
CA TYR A 359 -26.15 9.53 -21.23
C TYR A 359 -24.82 8.79 -21.30
N ALA A 360 -24.36 8.48 -22.50
CA ALA A 360 -23.16 7.70 -22.73
C ALA A 360 -22.00 8.59 -23.20
N ALA A 361 -20.85 8.49 -22.54
CA ALA A 361 -19.59 9.06 -22.98
C ALA A 361 -18.57 7.93 -23.17
N ILE A 362 -18.27 7.58 -24.42
CA ILE A 362 -17.43 6.42 -24.75
C ILE A 362 -15.96 6.84 -24.83
N GLY A 363 -15.22 6.62 -23.74
CA GLY A 363 -13.80 6.95 -23.61
C GLY A 363 -12.88 5.82 -24.06
N SER A 364 -12.37 5.90 -25.28
CA SER A 364 -11.45 4.89 -25.85
C SER A 364 -10.68 5.41 -27.06
N HIS A 365 -9.44 4.96 -27.23
CA HIS A 365 -8.67 5.14 -28.47
C HIS A 365 -8.67 3.89 -29.36
N ASN A 366 -9.35 2.83 -28.94
CA ASN A 366 -9.52 1.63 -29.74
C ASN A 366 -10.61 1.87 -30.80
N VAL A 367 -10.23 1.86 -32.08
CA VAL A 367 -11.14 2.09 -33.21
C VAL A 367 -12.29 1.10 -33.20
N ARG A 368 -12.05 -0.17 -32.88
CA ARG A 368 -13.09 -1.20 -32.77
C ARG A 368 -14.13 -0.84 -31.71
N SER A 369 -13.68 -0.44 -30.52
CA SER A 369 -14.58 -0.06 -29.42
C SER A 369 -15.43 1.17 -29.77
N GLN A 370 -14.83 2.17 -30.43
CA GLN A 370 -15.56 3.37 -30.89
C GLN A 370 -16.55 3.03 -32.02
N ALA A 371 -16.15 2.17 -32.96
CA ALA A 371 -17.01 1.72 -34.05
C ALA A 371 -18.23 0.94 -33.54
N LEU A 372 -18.07 0.13 -32.48
CA LEU A 372 -19.19 -0.59 -31.87
C LEU A 372 -20.21 0.39 -31.31
N ALA A 373 -19.74 1.41 -30.59
CA ALA A 373 -20.59 2.44 -30.04
C ALA A 373 -21.34 3.22 -31.14
N CYS A 374 -20.66 3.59 -32.24
CA CYS A 374 -21.31 4.17 -33.41
C CYS A 374 -22.38 3.23 -33.99
N ALA A 375 -22.05 1.95 -34.18
CA ALA A 375 -22.95 0.97 -34.77
C ALA A 375 -24.23 0.81 -33.94
N ILE A 376 -24.11 0.73 -32.61
CA ILE A 376 -25.25 0.64 -31.70
C ILE A 376 -26.07 1.94 -31.75
N ALA A 377 -25.43 3.10 -31.60
CA ALA A 377 -26.11 4.39 -31.57
C ALA A 377 -26.86 4.69 -32.88
N GLU A 378 -26.27 4.39 -34.03
CA GLU A 378 -26.90 4.54 -35.33
C GLU A 378 -28.02 3.52 -35.57
N SER A 379 -27.93 2.31 -34.98
CA SER A 379 -28.96 1.27 -35.18
C SER A 379 -30.17 1.47 -34.26
N LEU A 380 -29.96 2.04 -33.08
CA LEU A 380 -31.01 2.38 -32.12
C LEU A 380 -31.53 3.82 -32.27
N GLU A 381 -31.03 4.56 -33.27
CA GLU A 381 -31.37 5.97 -33.52
C GLU A 381 -31.24 6.84 -32.25
N ILE A 382 -30.15 6.64 -31.49
CA ILE A 382 -29.95 7.32 -30.21
C ILE A 382 -29.86 8.84 -30.43
N PRO A 383 -30.66 9.65 -29.71
CA PRO A 383 -30.59 11.11 -29.78
C PRO A 383 -29.19 11.66 -29.48
N ARG A 384 -28.80 12.74 -30.16
CA ARG A 384 -27.42 13.24 -30.13
C ARG A 384 -26.98 13.68 -28.73
N ARG A 385 -27.90 14.15 -27.88
CA ARG A 385 -27.60 14.55 -26.49
C ARG A 385 -27.15 13.37 -25.63
N ARG A 386 -27.61 12.17 -25.96
CA ARG A 386 -27.48 10.97 -25.11
C ARG A 386 -26.22 10.17 -25.39
N PHE A 387 -25.41 10.60 -26.36
CA PHE A 387 -24.25 9.86 -26.82
C PHE A 387 -23.13 10.81 -27.28
N GLU A 388 -21.95 10.67 -26.69
CA GLU A 388 -20.72 11.32 -27.14
C GLU A 388 -19.52 10.37 -27.11
N MET A 389 -18.50 10.72 -27.89
CA MET A 389 -17.21 10.03 -27.90
C MET A 389 -16.18 10.83 -27.13
N GLN A 390 -15.26 10.15 -26.46
CA GLN A 390 -14.17 10.81 -25.74
C GLN A 390 -12.80 10.21 -26.08
N VAL A 391 -11.82 11.10 -26.20
CA VAL A 391 -10.41 10.75 -26.39
C VAL A 391 -9.54 11.59 -25.46
N LEU A 392 -8.29 11.20 -25.29
CA LEU A 392 -7.30 12.01 -24.57
C LEU A 392 -6.57 12.96 -25.53
N TYR A 393 -6.25 14.15 -25.00
CA TYR A 393 -5.41 15.13 -25.67
C TYR A 393 -4.05 14.53 -26.08
N GLY A 394 -3.66 14.74 -27.34
CA GLY A 394 -2.34 14.34 -27.85
C GLY A 394 -2.17 12.86 -28.18
N MET A 395 -3.22 12.03 -28.02
CA MET A 395 -3.18 10.59 -28.28
C MET A 395 -4.13 10.14 -29.39
N GLY A 396 -5.36 10.67 -29.40
CA GLY A 396 -6.44 10.20 -30.26
C GLY A 396 -6.77 11.12 -31.43
N ASP A 397 -5.93 12.09 -31.76
CA ASP A 397 -6.31 13.25 -32.60
C ASP A 397 -6.86 12.86 -33.97
N GLN A 398 -6.25 11.88 -34.66
CA GLN A 398 -6.74 11.44 -35.98
C GLN A 398 -8.08 10.70 -35.87
N LEU A 399 -8.23 9.83 -34.87
CA LEU A 399 -9.49 9.14 -34.60
C LEU A 399 -10.59 10.14 -34.23
N ALA A 400 -10.26 11.15 -33.42
CA ALA A 400 -11.17 12.23 -33.06
C ALA A 400 -11.65 13.00 -34.30
N LYS A 401 -10.74 13.38 -35.21
CA LYS A 401 -11.10 14.05 -36.47
C LYS A 401 -12.00 13.20 -37.34
N ALA A 402 -11.72 11.90 -37.47
CA ALA A 402 -12.56 10.96 -38.20
C ALA A 402 -13.98 10.88 -37.59
N LEU A 403 -14.09 10.76 -36.27
CA LEU A 403 -15.37 10.74 -35.56
C LEU A 403 -16.14 12.07 -35.70
N VAL A 404 -15.46 13.22 -35.65
CA VAL A 404 -16.06 14.54 -35.92
C VAL A 404 -16.58 14.62 -37.35
N LYS A 405 -15.82 14.13 -38.34
CA LYS A 405 -16.22 14.13 -39.76
C LYS A 405 -17.47 13.28 -40.01
N ARG A 406 -17.65 12.20 -39.23
CA ARG A 406 -18.88 11.39 -39.20
C ARG A 406 -20.08 12.07 -38.54
N GLY A 407 -19.91 13.28 -37.98
CA GLY A 407 -20.99 14.04 -37.35
C GLY A 407 -21.22 13.72 -35.86
N HIS A 408 -20.41 12.85 -35.26
CA HIS A 408 -20.48 12.59 -33.82
C HIS A 408 -19.93 13.77 -33.02
N ARG A 409 -20.41 13.91 -31.79
CA ARG A 409 -19.86 14.83 -30.81
C ARG A 409 -18.66 14.18 -30.15
N VAL A 410 -17.49 14.80 -30.26
CA VAL A 410 -16.24 14.31 -29.68
C VAL A 410 -15.75 15.28 -28.61
N ARG A 411 -15.41 14.76 -27.43
CA ARG A 411 -14.85 15.53 -26.33
C ARG A 411 -13.42 15.07 -26.03
N VAL A 412 -12.51 16.03 -25.92
CA VAL A 412 -11.11 15.77 -25.60
C VAL A 412 -10.89 15.99 -24.10
N TYR A 413 -10.36 14.97 -23.41
CA TYR A 413 -9.88 15.08 -22.04
C TYR A 413 -8.53 15.79 -22.05
N SER A 414 -8.47 16.96 -21.42
CA SER A 414 -7.40 17.93 -21.53
C SER A 414 -6.79 18.21 -20.16
N PRO A 415 -5.66 17.56 -19.83
CA PRO A 415 -4.95 17.80 -18.58
C PRO A 415 -4.37 19.20 -18.53
N TYR A 416 -4.48 19.86 -17.39
CA TYR A 416 -4.07 21.24 -17.17
C TYR A 416 -3.35 21.38 -15.84
N GLY A 417 -2.16 21.99 -15.85
CA GLY A 417 -1.38 22.23 -14.65
C GLY A 417 0.12 22.24 -14.93
N GLN A 418 0.91 22.49 -13.89
CA GLN A 418 2.36 22.60 -14.02
C GLN A 418 2.99 21.32 -14.58
N LEU A 419 4.01 21.49 -15.41
CA LEU A 419 4.74 20.40 -16.07
C LEU A 419 5.34 19.39 -15.07
N LEU A 420 5.88 19.87 -13.96
CA LEU A 420 6.55 19.03 -12.95
C LEU A 420 5.59 18.01 -12.30
N PRO A 421 4.45 18.42 -11.69
CA PRO A 421 3.38 17.49 -11.29
C PRO A 421 2.84 16.65 -12.46
N GLY A 422 2.88 17.20 -13.67
CA GLY A 422 2.45 16.53 -14.90
C GLY A 422 3.33 15.36 -15.35
N MET A 423 4.55 15.18 -14.82
CA MET A 423 5.43 14.08 -15.24
C MET A 423 4.94 12.70 -14.78
N ALA A 424 4.35 12.60 -13.59
CA ALA A 424 3.71 11.36 -13.14
C ALA A 424 2.51 11.00 -14.04
N TYR A 425 1.80 12.00 -14.57
CA TYR A 425 0.79 11.80 -15.60
C TYR A 425 1.41 11.35 -16.93
N LEU A 426 2.49 12.01 -17.37
CA LEU A 426 3.22 11.65 -18.59
C LEU A 426 3.66 10.18 -18.58
N ILE A 427 4.27 9.70 -17.49
CA ILE A 427 4.72 8.30 -17.39
C ILE A 427 3.55 7.33 -17.52
N ARG A 428 2.43 7.62 -16.85
CA ARG A 428 1.20 6.82 -17.00
C ARG A 428 0.72 6.80 -18.46
N ARG A 429 0.83 7.92 -19.19
CA ARG A 429 0.52 7.97 -20.63
C ARG A 429 1.51 7.16 -21.46
N LEU A 430 2.81 7.25 -21.17
CA LEU A 430 3.85 6.49 -21.85
C LEU A 430 3.69 4.98 -21.64
N LEU A 431 3.34 4.54 -20.43
CA LEU A 431 3.04 3.14 -20.12
C LEU A 431 1.82 2.64 -20.93
N GLU A 432 0.75 3.41 -20.97
CA GLU A 432 -0.46 3.08 -21.75
C GLU A 432 -0.18 2.96 -23.26
N ASN A 433 0.69 3.81 -23.80
CA ASN A 433 1.03 3.83 -25.22
C ASN A 433 2.04 2.75 -25.61
N THR A 434 2.96 2.39 -24.73
CA THR A 434 4.06 1.45 -25.02
C THR A 434 3.78 0.02 -24.59
N ALA A 435 2.67 -0.25 -23.90
CA ALA A 435 2.25 -1.60 -23.56
C ALA A 435 2.05 -2.45 -24.84
N ASN A 436 2.55 -3.70 -24.85
CA ASN A 436 2.44 -4.61 -26.00
C ASN A 436 0.98 -4.88 -26.42
N SER A 437 0.06 -4.75 -25.47
CA SER A 437 -1.39 -4.91 -25.65
C SER A 437 -2.11 -3.63 -26.08
N SER A 438 -1.41 -2.50 -26.19
CA SER A 438 -1.98 -1.21 -26.58
C SER A 438 -2.39 -1.21 -28.04
N PHE A 439 -3.62 -0.77 -28.31
CA PHE A 439 -4.14 -0.69 -29.68
C PHE A 439 -3.35 0.32 -30.54
N LEU A 440 -2.91 1.42 -29.93
CA LEU A 440 -2.11 2.45 -30.62
C LEU A 440 -0.79 1.85 -31.12
N ARG A 441 -0.12 1.06 -30.28
CA ARG A 441 1.09 0.33 -30.68
C ARG A 441 0.81 -0.71 -31.76
N GLN A 442 -0.24 -1.53 -31.60
CA GLN A 442 -0.59 -2.56 -32.59
C GLN A 442 -0.97 -2.01 -33.96
N ASN A 443 -1.55 -0.80 -34.01
CA ASN A 443 -1.86 -0.12 -35.28
C ASN A 443 -0.62 0.48 -35.94
N LEU A 444 0.46 0.74 -35.19
CA LEU A 444 1.75 1.17 -35.71
C LEU A 444 2.61 -0.01 -36.21
N GLU A 445 2.42 -1.22 -35.66
CA GLU A 445 3.16 -2.45 -36.00
C GLU A 445 2.61 -3.20 -37.25
N ASP A 446 1.93 -2.52 -38.19
CA ASP A 446 1.41 -3.09 -39.45
C ASP A 446 0.55 -4.38 -39.30
N ARG A 447 -0.16 -4.55 -38.18
CA ARG A 447 -1.08 -5.70 -38.02
C ARG A 447 -2.21 -5.68 -39.07
N PRO A 448 -2.67 -6.87 -39.53
CA PRO A 448 -3.82 -6.97 -40.42
C PRO A 448 -5.05 -6.24 -39.87
N VAL A 449 -5.76 -5.51 -40.73
CA VAL A 449 -6.97 -4.77 -40.35
C VAL A 449 -8.01 -5.69 -39.70
N GLU A 450 -8.17 -6.90 -40.23
CA GLU A 450 -9.12 -7.90 -39.73
C GLU A 450 -8.84 -8.30 -38.28
N ASP A 451 -7.57 -8.34 -37.86
CA ASP A 451 -7.21 -8.65 -36.46
C ASP A 451 -7.51 -7.46 -35.52
N LEU A 452 -7.38 -6.23 -36.01
CA LEU A 452 -7.63 -5.00 -35.24
C LEU A 452 -9.13 -4.76 -35.01
N ILE A 453 -9.98 -5.22 -35.92
CA ILE A 453 -11.45 -5.03 -35.87
C ILE A 453 -12.23 -6.27 -35.42
N ALA A 454 -11.54 -7.40 -35.20
CA ALA A 454 -12.14 -8.62 -34.72
C ALA A 454 -12.79 -8.44 -33.34
N ALA A 455 -13.91 -9.12 -33.12
CA ALA A 455 -14.52 -9.20 -31.81
C ALA A 455 -13.55 -9.83 -30.78
N PRO A 456 -13.46 -9.29 -29.56
CA PRO A 456 -12.54 -9.79 -28.54
C PRO A 456 -12.89 -11.22 -28.13
N ARG A 457 -11.88 -12.10 -28.10
CA ARG A 457 -12.01 -13.51 -27.66
C ARG A 457 -11.40 -13.69 -26.27
N VAL A 458 -12.14 -14.29 -25.35
CA VAL A 458 -11.68 -14.65 -24.00
C VAL A 458 -11.17 -16.09 -24.03
N LEU A 459 -9.89 -16.31 -23.71
CA LEU A 459 -9.21 -17.58 -24.02
C LEU A 459 -9.17 -18.59 -22.86
N GLY A 460 -9.64 -18.26 -21.65
CA GLY A 460 -9.71 -19.24 -20.55
C GLY A 460 -10.02 -18.65 -19.17
N LYS A 461 -9.97 -19.52 -18.14
CA LYS A 461 -10.10 -19.13 -16.73
C LYS A 461 -8.75 -18.74 -16.13
N ASP A 462 -8.74 -17.59 -15.47
CA ASP A 462 -7.61 -17.00 -14.76
C ASP A 462 -7.33 -17.73 -13.43
N ASN A 463 -6.19 -18.42 -13.30
CA ASN A 463 -5.64 -18.85 -12.01
C ASN A 463 -4.17 -18.42 -11.91
N PRO A 464 -3.87 -17.22 -11.38
CA PRO A 464 -2.48 -16.83 -11.15
C PRO A 464 -1.85 -17.69 -10.06
N ILE A 465 -0.68 -18.27 -10.35
CA ILE A 465 0.17 -18.91 -9.34
C ILE A 465 0.90 -17.80 -8.57
N ILE A 466 0.72 -17.74 -7.25
CA ILE A 466 1.47 -16.82 -6.38
C ILE A 466 2.71 -17.59 -5.87
N PRO A 467 3.94 -17.18 -6.23
CA PRO A 467 5.15 -17.83 -5.74
C PRO A 467 5.42 -17.44 -4.27
N GLY A 468 5.93 -18.39 -3.48
CA GLY A 468 6.34 -18.16 -2.08
C GLY A 468 5.31 -18.65 -1.04
N PHE A 469 5.59 -18.31 0.22
CA PHE A 469 4.67 -18.62 1.33
C PHE A 469 3.38 -17.79 1.20
N PRO A 470 2.19 -18.41 1.30
CA PRO A 470 0.91 -17.70 1.19
C PRO A 470 0.58 -17.02 2.52
N ASN A 471 1.00 -15.76 2.69
CA ASN A 471 0.63 -14.96 3.86
C ASN A 471 -0.90 -14.85 3.99
N ALA A 472 -1.39 -14.78 5.22
CA ALA A 472 -2.79 -14.56 5.53
C ALA A 472 -3.20 -13.17 5.00
N PRO A 473 -4.28 -13.07 4.21
CA PRO A 473 -4.75 -11.80 3.69
C PRO A 473 -5.30 -10.95 4.84
N ASP A 474 -4.89 -9.69 4.89
CA ASP A 474 -5.55 -8.67 5.73
C ASP A 474 -6.99 -8.47 5.27
N THR A 475 -7.83 -7.94 6.15
CA THR A 475 -9.22 -7.61 5.81
C THR A 475 -9.27 -6.41 4.86
N ASP A 476 -9.87 -6.59 3.68
CA ASP A 476 -10.20 -5.46 2.79
C ASP A 476 -11.43 -4.71 3.29
N TYR A 477 -11.20 -3.68 4.11
CA TYR A 477 -12.24 -2.82 4.62
C TYR A 477 -12.88 -1.91 3.55
N ALA A 478 -12.50 -1.97 2.27
CA ALA A 478 -13.33 -1.39 1.21
C ALA A 478 -14.64 -2.18 1.00
N ASN A 479 -14.69 -3.43 1.43
CA ASN A 479 -15.88 -4.27 1.43
C ASN A 479 -16.78 -3.96 2.64
N GLU A 480 -17.99 -3.48 2.37
CA GLU A 480 -18.99 -3.13 3.39
C GLU A 480 -19.34 -4.30 4.32
N GLN A 481 -19.45 -5.52 3.80
CA GLN A 481 -19.79 -6.68 4.61
C GLN A 481 -18.69 -7.00 5.63
N LEU A 482 -17.42 -6.83 5.25
CA LEU A 482 -16.28 -7.05 6.14
C LEU A 482 -16.16 -5.94 7.19
N ARG A 483 -16.40 -4.67 6.81
CA ARG A 483 -16.52 -3.57 7.77
C ARG A 483 -17.62 -3.83 8.80
N ASN A 484 -18.81 -4.23 8.36
CA ASN A 484 -19.94 -4.51 9.24
C ASN A 484 -19.63 -5.63 10.24
N LYS A 485 -18.89 -6.68 9.82
CA LYS A 485 -18.42 -7.73 10.74
C LYS A 485 -17.48 -7.19 11.80
N ALA A 486 -16.54 -6.31 11.45
CA ALA A 486 -15.65 -5.67 12.41
C ALA A 486 -16.41 -4.78 13.41
N SER A 487 -17.37 -3.99 12.96
CA SER A 487 -18.22 -3.18 13.84
C SER A 487 -19.06 -4.03 14.80
N GLN A 488 -19.61 -5.15 14.31
CA GLN A 488 -20.34 -6.12 15.14
C GLN A 488 -19.44 -6.78 16.18
N ALA A 489 -18.22 -7.16 15.80
CA ALA A 489 -17.23 -7.72 16.72
C ALA A 489 -16.82 -6.72 17.81
N LEU A 490 -16.61 -5.45 17.47
CA LEU A 490 -16.37 -4.37 18.45
C LEU A 490 -17.52 -4.27 19.46
N THR A 491 -18.76 -4.30 19.00
CA THR A 491 -19.94 -4.28 19.90
C THR A 491 -20.00 -5.53 20.79
N PHE A 492 -19.73 -6.70 20.22
CA PHE A 492 -19.69 -7.95 20.97
C PHE A 492 -18.62 -7.95 22.07
N VAL A 493 -17.41 -7.48 21.76
CA VAL A 493 -16.30 -7.42 22.72
C VAL A 493 -16.58 -6.39 23.81
N LYS A 494 -17.11 -5.21 23.47
CA LYS A 494 -17.54 -4.20 24.46
C LYS A 494 -18.53 -4.77 25.48
N ASN A 495 -19.49 -5.58 25.02
CA ASN A 495 -20.45 -6.25 25.90
C ASN A 495 -19.83 -7.40 26.74
N SER A 496 -18.58 -7.77 26.46
CA SER A 496 -17.85 -8.86 27.13
C SER A 496 -16.74 -8.39 28.07
N LEU A 497 -16.54 -7.08 28.23
CA LEU A 497 -15.49 -6.49 29.06
C LEU A 497 -15.68 -6.81 30.57
N GLY A 498 -14.61 -6.63 31.34
CA GLY A 498 -14.62 -6.75 32.80
C GLY A 498 -14.56 -8.18 33.35
N LYS A 499 -14.49 -9.20 32.48
CA LYS A 499 -14.32 -10.61 32.87
C LYS A 499 -12.97 -10.87 33.55
N THR A 500 -12.92 -11.93 34.34
CA THR A 500 -11.66 -12.40 34.96
C THR A 500 -10.97 -13.42 34.07
N TYR A 501 -9.67 -13.22 33.86
CA TYR A 501 -8.78 -14.09 33.09
C TYR A 501 -7.74 -14.66 34.04
N LEU A 502 -7.71 -15.99 34.16
CA LEU A 502 -6.84 -16.70 35.09
C LEU A 502 -5.64 -17.32 34.34
N PRO A 503 -4.50 -17.48 35.01
CA PRO A 503 -3.37 -18.24 34.49
C PRO A 503 -3.76 -19.68 34.14
N LEU A 504 -3.10 -20.26 33.14
CA LEU A 504 -3.26 -21.65 32.70
C LEU A 504 -1.99 -22.43 33.05
N ILE A 505 -2.09 -23.39 33.97
CA ILE A 505 -0.99 -24.24 34.41
C ILE A 505 -1.42 -25.69 34.23
N ASN A 506 -0.60 -26.48 33.54
CA ASN A 506 -0.89 -27.89 33.26
C ASN A 506 -2.27 -28.16 32.61
N GLY A 507 -2.75 -27.25 31.76
CA GLY A 507 -4.06 -27.38 31.09
C GLY A 507 -5.27 -26.97 31.93
N GLU A 508 -5.07 -26.47 33.16
CA GLU A 508 -6.14 -26.01 34.04
C GLU A 508 -5.96 -24.53 34.44
N TYR A 509 -7.08 -23.81 34.54
CA TYR A 509 -7.08 -22.43 35.01
C TYR A 509 -6.89 -22.40 36.54
N VAL A 510 -5.92 -21.64 37.02
CA VAL A 510 -5.57 -21.59 38.45
C VAL A 510 -6.00 -20.28 39.09
N ALA A 511 -6.53 -20.35 40.32
CA ALA A 511 -6.85 -19.17 41.09
C ALA A 511 -5.59 -18.40 41.50
N THR A 512 -5.71 -17.09 41.69
CA THR A 512 -4.62 -16.20 42.14
C THR A 512 -5.09 -15.32 43.28
N ASN A 513 -4.16 -14.96 44.17
CA ASN A 513 -4.43 -14.03 45.27
C ASN A 513 -4.38 -12.57 44.82
N VAL A 514 -3.62 -12.31 43.76
CA VAL A 514 -3.43 -10.97 43.19
C VAL A 514 -4.13 -10.89 41.84
N GLN A 515 -4.84 -9.80 41.61
CA GLN A 515 -5.43 -9.43 40.32
C GLN A 515 -5.06 -7.99 39.97
N ILE A 516 -4.93 -7.72 38.68
CA ILE A 516 -4.78 -6.37 38.13
C ILE A 516 -5.88 -6.09 37.10
N ASN A 517 -6.20 -4.82 36.90
CA ASN A 517 -7.10 -4.41 35.83
C ASN A 517 -6.27 -4.15 34.56
N SER A 518 -6.60 -4.84 33.49
CA SER A 518 -6.29 -4.39 32.13
C SER A 518 -7.38 -3.40 31.73
N VAL A 519 -7.00 -2.18 31.36
CA VAL A 519 -7.92 -1.05 31.11
C VAL A 519 -7.81 -0.59 29.67
N ASN A 520 -8.85 0.06 29.16
CA ASN A 520 -8.82 0.67 27.83
C ASN A 520 -7.96 1.95 27.87
N PRO A 521 -6.86 2.05 27.10
CA PRO A 521 -6.02 3.25 27.12
C PRO A 521 -6.74 4.52 26.60
N CYS A 522 -7.80 4.38 25.82
CA CYS A 522 -8.64 5.49 25.36
C CYS A 522 -9.55 6.01 26.49
N ASN A 523 -9.90 5.15 27.45
CA ASN A 523 -10.71 5.48 28.62
C ASN A 523 -10.35 4.56 29.80
N PRO A 524 -9.37 4.94 30.64
CA PRO A 524 -8.84 4.06 31.69
C PRO A 524 -9.84 3.64 32.78
N GLN A 525 -11.03 4.25 32.82
CA GLN A 525 -12.13 3.82 33.70
C GLN A 525 -12.84 2.57 33.17
N GLU A 526 -12.70 2.26 31.87
CA GLU A 526 -13.24 1.05 31.26
C GLU A 526 -12.27 -0.11 31.46
N ILE A 527 -12.66 -1.06 32.31
CA ILE A 527 -11.88 -2.27 32.59
C ILE A 527 -12.15 -3.29 31.49
N VAL A 528 -11.15 -3.54 30.64
CA VAL A 528 -11.20 -4.56 29.58
C VAL A 528 -11.27 -5.96 30.19
N GLY A 529 -10.47 -6.22 31.22
CA GLY A 529 -10.50 -7.47 31.97
C GLY A 529 -9.70 -7.43 33.26
N LYS A 530 -9.99 -8.37 34.17
CA LYS A 530 -9.26 -8.57 35.43
C LYS A 530 -8.33 -9.75 35.28
N VAL A 531 -7.03 -9.53 35.38
CA VAL A 531 -6.01 -10.55 35.12
C VAL A 531 -5.47 -11.07 36.44
N GLY A 532 -5.60 -12.37 36.67
CA GLY A 532 -4.96 -13.04 37.80
C GLY A 532 -3.45 -13.13 37.60
N LEU A 533 -2.66 -12.68 38.58
CA LEU A 533 -1.21 -12.76 38.52
C LEU A 533 -0.69 -13.95 39.33
N ILE A 534 0.14 -14.78 38.71
CA ILE A 534 0.84 -15.85 39.42
C ILE A 534 1.91 -15.29 40.36
N GLU A 535 2.17 -16.05 41.41
CA GLU A 535 3.31 -15.86 42.31
C GLU A 535 4.42 -16.89 42.00
N VAL A 536 5.59 -16.74 42.63
CA VAL A 536 6.75 -17.62 42.42
C VAL A 536 6.41 -19.10 42.68
N GLU A 537 5.60 -19.41 43.70
CA GLU A 537 5.19 -20.80 43.98
C GLU A 537 4.40 -21.42 42.80
N GLN A 538 3.54 -20.62 42.15
CA GLN A 538 2.79 -21.08 40.98
C GLN A 538 3.69 -21.16 39.74
N ALA A 539 4.70 -20.29 39.63
CA ALA A 539 5.72 -20.39 38.58
C ALA A 539 6.51 -21.71 38.68
N GLU A 540 6.84 -22.15 39.89
CA GLU A 540 7.47 -23.47 40.14
C GLU A 540 6.58 -24.63 39.71
N LYS A 541 5.28 -24.58 40.05
CA LYS A 541 4.29 -25.58 39.59
C LYS A 541 4.24 -25.64 38.06
N ALA A 542 4.34 -24.49 37.39
CA ALA A 542 4.41 -24.43 35.95
C ALA A 542 5.68 -25.11 35.41
N ILE A 543 6.86 -24.82 35.96
CA ILE A 543 8.10 -25.49 35.53
C ILE A 543 8.01 -27.01 35.73
N ILE A 544 7.47 -27.47 36.86
CA ILE A 544 7.28 -28.90 37.14
C ILE A 544 6.39 -29.56 36.07
N ALA A 545 5.26 -28.94 35.72
CA ALA A 545 4.37 -29.44 34.67
C ALA A 545 5.07 -29.51 33.30
N ALA A 546 5.79 -28.45 32.92
CA ALA A 546 6.55 -28.42 31.67
C ALA A 546 7.63 -29.51 31.62
N LYS A 547 8.35 -29.72 32.72
CA LYS A 547 9.37 -30.76 32.85
C LYS A 547 8.79 -32.17 32.75
N GLN A 548 7.60 -32.40 33.30
CA GLN A 548 6.88 -33.68 33.20
C GLN A 548 6.37 -33.95 31.78
N ALA A 549 5.90 -32.91 31.07
CA ALA A 549 5.39 -33.04 29.70
C ALA A 549 6.50 -33.19 28.64
N PHE A 550 7.67 -32.58 28.87
CA PHE A 550 8.75 -32.48 27.87
C PHE A 550 9.20 -33.84 27.27
N PRO A 551 9.39 -34.93 28.05
CA PRO A 551 9.79 -36.22 27.49
C PRO A 551 8.82 -36.81 26.46
N ALA A 552 7.52 -36.53 26.58
CA ALA A 552 6.51 -36.96 25.62
C ALA A 552 6.44 -35.98 24.44
N TRP A 553 6.46 -34.67 24.72
CA TRP A 553 6.35 -33.65 23.68
C TRP A 553 7.52 -33.68 22.69
N LYS A 554 8.76 -33.82 23.17
CA LYS A 554 9.94 -33.91 22.30
C LYS A 554 9.93 -35.11 21.34
N ARG A 555 9.14 -36.15 21.65
CA ARG A 555 8.97 -37.37 20.84
C ARG A 555 7.73 -37.33 19.95
N THR A 556 6.86 -36.33 20.11
CA THR A 556 5.70 -36.13 19.25
C THR A 556 6.19 -35.78 17.84
N PRO A 557 5.76 -36.45 16.76
CA PRO A 557 6.24 -36.16 15.40
C PRO A 557 6.03 -34.69 14.99
N VAL A 558 6.96 -34.12 14.21
CA VAL A 558 6.87 -32.72 13.75
C VAL A 558 5.54 -32.43 13.08
N ALA A 559 5.06 -33.31 12.19
CA ALA A 559 3.77 -33.16 11.52
C ALA A 559 2.60 -32.97 12.50
N LYS A 560 2.62 -33.64 13.66
CA LYS A 560 1.58 -33.50 14.70
C LYS A 560 1.69 -32.20 15.48
N ARG A 561 2.91 -31.73 15.73
CA ARG A 561 3.13 -30.41 16.35
C ARG A 561 2.70 -29.30 15.39
N ALA A 562 3.03 -29.44 14.10
CA ALA A 562 2.64 -28.53 13.04
C ALA A 562 1.12 -28.48 12.80
N GLU A 563 0.42 -29.63 12.89
CA GLU A 563 -1.04 -29.71 12.80
C GLU A 563 -1.76 -28.86 13.86
N ILE A 564 -1.28 -28.88 15.11
CA ILE A 564 -1.83 -28.05 16.20
C ILE A 564 -1.68 -26.55 15.87
N LEU A 565 -0.53 -26.12 15.36
CA LEU A 565 -0.29 -24.73 14.97
C LEU A 565 -1.19 -24.30 13.81
N ARG A 566 -1.35 -25.15 12.79
CA ARG A 566 -2.27 -24.87 11.67
C ARG A 566 -3.71 -24.75 12.14
N LYS A 567 -4.15 -25.62 13.06
CA LYS A 567 -5.47 -25.49 13.68
C LYS A 567 -5.63 -24.20 14.50
N ALA A 568 -4.60 -23.78 15.23
CA ALA A 568 -4.60 -22.50 15.94
C ALA A 568 -4.70 -21.32 14.97
N ALA A 569 -4.00 -21.37 13.83
CA ALA A 569 -4.13 -20.38 12.76
C ALA A 569 -5.56 -20.32 12.19
N ASP A 570 -6.19 -21.46 11.93
CA ASP A 570 -7.56 -21.48 11.39
C ASP A 570 -8.60 -20.96 12.42
N LEU A 571 -8.39 -21.21 13.71
CA LEU A 571 -9.21 -20.64 14.79
C LEU A 571 -9.03 -19.12 14.91
N MET A 572 -7.80 -18.61 14.77
CA MET A 572 -7.53 -17.18 14.73
C MET A 572 -8.18 -16.51 13.52
N GLU A 573 -8.13 -17.12 12.34
CA GLU A 573 -8.82 -16.64 11.14
C GLU A 573 -10.34 -16.57 11.36
N ALA A 574 -10.93 -17.63 11.93
CA ALA A 574 -12.35 -17.66 12.24
C ALA A 574 -12.80 -16.59 13.26
N ARG A 575 -11.89 -16.17 14.16
CA ARG A 575 -12.11 -15.15 15.20
C ARG A 575 -11.48 -13.80 14.87
N ARG A 576 -11.02 -13.57 13.64
CA ARG A 576 -10.20 -12.41 13.25
C ARG A 576 -10.75 -11.08 13.75
N HIS A 577 -12.00 -10.78 13.44
CA HIS A 577 -12.62 -9.51 13.84
C HIS A 577 -12.79 -9.37 15.37
N GLU A 578 -13.02 -10.48 16.08
CA GLU A 578 -13.08 -10.48 17.55
C GLU A 578 -11.70 -10.18 18.14
N LEU A 579 -10.65 -10.84 17.65
CA LEU A 579 -9.28 -10.62 18.09
C LEU A 579 -8.83 -9.18 17.81
N SER A 580 -9.14 -8.65 16.62
CA SER A 580 -8.87 -7.24 16.28
C SER A 580 -9.59 -6.27 17.22
N ALA A 581 -10.83 -6.58 17.62
CA ALA A 581 -11.59 -5.76 18.57
C ALA A 581 -10.99 -5.81 19.99
N TRP A 582 -10.53 -6.97 20.46
CA TRP A 582 -9.81 -7.09 21.73
C TRP A 582 -8.51 -6.28 21.73
N ILE A 583 -7.70 -6.40 20.66
CA ILE A 583 -6.46 -5.62 20.49
C ILE A 583 -6.79 -4.11 20.48
N CYS A 584 -7.84 -3.72 19.76
CA CYS A 584 -8.26 -2.33 19.66
C CYS A 584 -8.58 -1.71 21.02
N LEU A 585 -9.35 -2.41 21.85
CA LEU A 585 -9.82 -1.92 23.14
C LEU A 585 -8.77 -2.09 24.26
N GLU A 586 -7.98 -3.15 24.24
CA GLU A 586 -7.00 -3.42 25.29
C GLU A 586 -5.72 -2.58 25.15
N VAL A 587 -5.21 -2.41 23.93
CA VAL A 587 -3.90 -1.77 23.71
C VAL A 587 -3.97 -0.51 22.84
N GLY A 588 -5.18 -0.04 22.50
CA GLY A 588 -5.37 1.23 21.80
C GLY A 588 -4.85 1.22 20.35
N LYS A 589 -4.94 0.09 19.64
CA LYS A 589 -4.69 0.04 18.19
C LYS A 589 -5.96 0.39 17.42
N VAL A 590 -5.86 1.24 16.41
CA VAL A 590 -6.94 1.36 15.42
C VAL A 590 -7.12 0.03 14.68
N ILE A 591 -8.32 -0.25 14.19
CA ILE A 591 -8.63 -1.54 13.56
C ILE A 591 -7.72 -1.84 12.36
N GLN A 592 -7.33 -0.83 11.56
CA GLN A 592 -6.37 -1.01 10.46
C GLN A 592 -4.95 -1.41 10.92
N GLN A 593 -4.63 -1.29 12.22
CA GLN A 593 -3.36 -1.76 12.82
C GLN A 593 -3.54 -3.06 13.61
N ALA A 594 -4.74 -3.33 14.14
CA ALA A 594 -5.06 -4.54 14.87
C ALA A 594 -5.26 -5.75 13.94
N ASP A 595 -5.92 -5.55 12.79
CA ASP A 595 -6.21 -6.64 11.85
C ASP A 595 -4.95 -7.26 11.20
N PRO A 596 -3.96 -6.48 10.72
CA PRO A 596 -2.71 -7.05 10.22
C PRO A 596 -1.91 -7.80 11.29
N GLU A 597 -2.08 -7.45 12.57
CA GLU A 597 -1.45 -8.21 13.66
C GLU A 597 -2.04 -9.62 13.80
N VAL A 598 -3.34 -9.79 13.56
CA VAL A 598 -3.96 -11.11 13.50
C VAL A 598 -3.41 -11.90 12.31
N SER A 599 -3.25 -11.27 11.14
CA SER A 599 -2.61 -11.90 9.98
C SER A 599 -1.17 -12.35 10.31
N GLU A 600 -0.39 -11.51 10.97
CA GLU A 600 0.98 -11.82 11.37
C GLU A 600 1.05 -13.02 12.35
N ALA A 601 0.12 -13.10 13.31
CA ALA A 601 0.00 -14.24 14.22
C ALA A 601 -0.33 -15.55 13.47
N ILE A 602 -1.27 -15.49 12.52
CA ILE A 602 -1.64 -16.63 11.66
C ILE A 602 -0.45 -17.06 10.80
N ASP A 603 0.28 -16.10 10.26
CA ASP A 603 1.47 -16.36 9.45
C ASP A 603 2.56 -17.04 10.25
N PHE A 604 2.86 -16.60 11.48
CA PHE A 604 3.85 -17.29 12.31
C PHE A 604 3.49 -18.76 12.55
N CYS A 605 2.22 -19.06 12.85
CA CYS A 605 1.75 -20.43 13.01
C CYS A 605 1.99 -21.27 11.76
N ARG A 606 1.55 -20.78 10.58
CA ARG A 606 1.64 -21.51 9.31
C ARG A 606 3.07 -21.61 8.77
N TYR A 607 3.84 -20.54 8.92
CA TYR A 607 5.22 -20.45 8.45
C TYR A 607 6.13 -21.36 9.28
N TYR A 608 6.08 -21.27 10.62
CA TYR A 608 6.92 -22.13 11.47
C TYR A 608 6.50 -23.59 11.46
N ALA A 609 5.22 -23.91 11.23
CA ALA A 609 4.80 -25.28 10.93
C ALA A 609 5.53 -25.84 9.70
N SER A 610 5.57 -25.07 8.62
CA SER A 610 6.20 -25.48 7.35
C SER A 610 7.73 -25.51 7.46
N GLU A 611 8.33 -24.52 8.14
CA GLU A 611 9.77 -24.48 8.36
C GLU A 611 10.27 -25.61 9.28
N MET A 612 9.50 -26.00 10.30
CA MET A 612 9.88 -27.15 11.12
C MET A 612 9.82 -28.45 10.31
N GLU A 613 8.83 -28.64 9.45
CA GLU A 613 8.78 -29.79 8.54
C GLU A 613 9.97 -29.80 7.58
N ARG A 614 10.39 -28.64 7.07
CA ARG A 614 11.62 -28.50 6.27
C ARG A 614 12.86 -28.90 7.06
N LEU A 615 13.00 -28.44 8.30
CA LEU A 615 14.15 -28.73 9.16
C LEU A 615 14.18 -30.18 9.67
N ASP A 616 13.02 -30.84 9.80
CA ASP A 616 12.90 -32.24 10.23
C ASP A 616 13.54 -33.23 9.25
N LEU A 617 13.64 -32.85 7.96
CA LEU A 617 14.34 -33.63 6.94
C LEU A 617 15.84 -33.79 7.26
N GLY A 618 16.42 -32.84 8.00
CA GLY A 618 17.85 -32.81 8.32
C GLY A 618 18.74 -32.77 7.07
N HIS A 619 19.99 -33.18 7.23
CA HIS A 619 20.94 -33.35 6.15
C HIS A 619 21.55 -34.75 6.18
N ASN A 620 21.70 -35.33 4.99
CA ASN A 620 22.39 -36.61 4.77
C ASN A 620 23.82 -36.34 4.29
N PHE A 621 24.81 -36.87 5.00
CA PHE A 621 26.24 -36.81 4.66
C PHE A 621 26.86 -38.21 4.55
N ASP A 622 26.07 -39.21 4.15
CA ASP A 622 26.49 -40.61 4.04
C ASP A 622 27.71 -40.76 3.15
N VAL A 623 28.55 -41.73 3.52
CA VAL A 623 29.64 -42.23 2.69
C VAL A 623 29.57 -43.74 2.64
N ALA A 624 30.29 -44.38 1.71
CA ALA A 624 30.26 -45.84 1.59
C ALA A 624 30.62 -46.52 2.92
N GLY A 625 29.71 -47.38 3.43
CA GLY A 625 29.89 -48.09 4.69
C GLY A 625 29.52 -47.31 5.96
N GLU A 626 29.06 -46.05 5.85
CA GLU A 626 28.76 -45.20 7.01
C GLU A 626 27.54 -44.30 6.75
N ASN A 627 26.54 -44.38 7.63
CA ASN A 627 25.41 -43.46 7.62
C ASN A 627 25.71 -42.25 8.51
N ASN A 628 25.63 -41.05 7.95
CA ASN A 628 25.82 -39.78 8.64
C ASN A 628 24.56 -38.92 8.53
N ARG A 629 23.91 -38.68 9.66
CA ARG A 629 22.69 -37.88 9.77
C ARG A 629 22.99 -36.63 10.59
N TYR A 630 22.71 -35.46 10.04
CA TYR A 630 22.71 -34.19 10.78
C TYR A 630 21.26 -33.74 10.95
N SER A 631 20.82 -33.64 12.20
CA SER A 631 19.42 -33.40 12.57
C SER A 631 19.33 -32.42 13.72
N TYR A 632 18.11 -32.07 14.13
CA TYR A 632 17.86 -31.11 15.20
C TYR A 632 17.02 -31.71 16.32
N GLN A 633 17.29 -31.31 17.56
CA GLN A 633 16.50 -31.68 18.74
C GLN A 633 16.05 -30.44 19.52
N PRO A 634 14.91 -30.45 20.23
CA PRO A 634 14.50 -29.34 21.08
C PRO A 634 15.49 -29.10 22.21
N ARG A 635 15.56 -27.84 22.68
CA ARG A 635 16.37 -27.43 23.83
C ARG A 635 15.81 -27.93 25.16
N GLY A 636 14.51 -27.80 25.41
CA GLY A 636 13.92 -28.11 26.71
C GLY A 636 12.69 -27.26 27.05
N ILE A 637 12.79 -26.50 28.13
CA ILE A 637 11.77 -25.56 28.59
C ILE A 637 12.12 -24.15 28.09
N ALA A 638 11.19 -23.51 27.38
CA ALA A 638 11.30 -22.16 26.87
C ALA A 638 10.46 -21.19 27.72
N LEU A 639 11.08 -20.08 28.13
CA LEU A 639 10.40 -18.93 28.71
C LEU A 639 10.19 -17.88 27.62
N VAL A 640 8.94 -17.53 27.35
CA VAL A 640 8.57 -16.47 26.41
C VAL A 640 8.09 -15.27 27.22
N ILE A 641 8.74 -14.12 27.03
CA ILE A 641 8.37 -12.84 27.64
C ILE A 641 8.00 -11.90 26.51
N SER A 642 6.69 -11.68 26.31
CA SER A 642 6.16 -10.92 25.17
C SER A 642 5.85 -9.46 25.52
N PRO A 643 5.97 -8.54 24.55
CA PRO A 643 5.67 -7.12 24.74
C PRO A 643 4.17 -6.86 24.63
N TRP A 644 3.76 -5.62 24.91
CA TRP A 644 2.37 -5.18 24.82
C TRP A 644 2.01 -4.54 23.47
N ASN A 645 2.99 -4.15 22.66
CA ASN A 645 2.75 -3.34 21.46
C ASN A 645 2.38 -4.18 20.22
N PHE A 646 2.76 -5.46 20.20
CA PHE A 646 2.21 -6.48 19.31
C PHE A 646 1.81 -7.67 20.19
N PRO A 647 0.75 -7.48 21.00
CA PRO A 647 0.44 -8.39 22.09
C PRO A 647 -0.07 -9.75 21.63
N LEU A 648 -0.56 -9.87 20.39
CA LEU A 648 -0.91 -11.14 19.78
C LEU A 648 0.23 -11.66 18.91
N ALA A 649 0.66 -10.91 17.88
CA ALA A 649 1.58 -11.43 16.87
C ALA A 649 2.92 -11.90 17.43
N ILE A 650 3.59 -11.06 18.23
CA ILE A 650 4.92 -11.40 18.79
C ILE A 650 4.79 -12.49 19.87
N ALA A 651 3.72 -12.43 20.69
CA ALA A 651 3.45 -13.46 21.69
C ALA A 651 3.22 -14.83 21.03
N VAL A 652 2.42 -14.88 19.97
CA VAL A 652 2.18 -16.07 19.15
C VAL A 652 3.48 -16.52 18.50
N GLY A 653 4.18 -15.65 17.78
CA GLY A 653 5.40 -15.97 17.04
C GLY A 653 6.48 -16.63 17.89
N MET A 654 6.83 -16.05 19.04
CA MET A 654 7.81 -16.63 19.96
C MET A 654 7.33 -17.96 20.56
N THR A 655 6.05 -18.03 20.94
CA THR A 655 5.47 -19.21 21.58
C THR A 655 5.41 -20.39 20.60
N VAL A 656 4.86 -20.18 19.41
CA VAL A 656 4.63 -21.26 18.47
C VAL A 656 5.93 -21.75 17.82
N ALA A 657 6.93 -20.88 17.67
CA ALA A 657 8.30 -21.29 17.31
C ALA A 657 8.88 -22.28 18.34
N ALA A 658 8.76 -21.98 19.65
CA ALA A 658 9.24 -22.86 20.70
C ALA A 658 8.47 -24.20 20.73
N LEU A 659 7.14 -24.13 20.64
CA LEU A 659 6.27 -25.30 20.66
C LEU A 659 6.55 -26.24 19.49
N VAL A 660 6.62 -25.73 18.26
CA VAL A 660 6.82 -26.56 17.06
C VAL A 660 8.23 -27.16 17.01
N ALA A 661 9.23 -26.45 17.55
CA ALA A 661 10.57 -26.99 17.74
C ALA A 661 10.63 -28.16 18.76
N GLY A 662 9.55 -28.40 19.53
CA GLY A 662 9.43 -29.49 20.49
C GLY A 662 9.74 -29.10 21.93
N ASN A 663 9.80 -27.79 22.24
CA ASN A 663 10.01 -27.29 23.60
C ASN A 663 8.66 -27.15 24.34
N CYS A 664 8.67 -27.36 25.66
CA CYS A 664 7.55 -26.93 26.51
C CYS A 664 7.71 -25.44 26.81
N THR A 665 6.63 -24.67 26.77
CA THR A 665 6.69 -23.21 26.70
C THR A 665 5.85 -22.54 27.79
N LEU A 666 6.45 -21.58 28.49
CA LEU A 666 5.79 -20.72 29.48
C LEU A 666 5.72 -19.29 28.91
N LEU A 667 4.52 -18.80 28.64
CA LEU A 667 4.27 -17.44 28.15
C LEU A 667 3.93 -16.49 29.31
N LYS A 668 4.83 -15.54 29.58
CA LYS A 668 4.65 -14.44 30.53
C LYS A 668 4.39 -13.14 29.75
N PRO A 669 3.13 -12.78 29.49
CA PRO A 669 2.80 -11.58 28.70
C PRO A 669 3.07 -10.28 29.48
N ALA A 670 3.12 -9.16 28.75
CA ALA A 670 3.04 -7.85 29.37
C ALA A 670 1.68 -7.67 30.08
N GLU A 671 1.72 -7.05 31.26
CA GLU A 671 0.58 -6.90 32.17
C GLU A 671 -0.58 -6.12 31.53
N THR A 672 -0.27 -5.10 30.72
CA THR A 672 -1.21 -4.22 30.00
C THR A 672 -1.89 -4.87 28.79
N SER A 673 -1.53 -6.11 28.45
CA SER A 673 -2.03 -6.81 27.25
C SER A 673 -2.34 -8.28 27.52
N SER A 674 -2.67 -8.56 28.77
CA SER A 674 -2.82 -9.93 29.25
C SER A 674 -4.16 -10.56 28.82
N VAL A 675 -5.19 -9.79 28.47
CA VAL A 675 -6.49 -10.31 28.03
C VAL A 675 -6.39 -10.91 26.63
N ILE A 676 -5.81 -10.22 25.66
CA ILE A 676 -5.62 -10.75 24.30
C ILE A 676 -4.72 -11.99 24.30
N THR A 677 -3.70 -12.04 25.16
CA THR A 677 -2.85 -13.23 25.29
C THR A 677 -3.56 -14.38 26.00
N ALA A 678 -4.55 -14.10 26.86
CA ALA A 678 -5.46 -15.13 27.37
C ALA A 678 -6.35 -15.70 26.25
N LYS A 679 -6.79 -14.88 25.27
CA LYS A 679 -7.50 -15.36 24.07
C LYS A 679 -6.64 -16.28 23.22
N PHE A 680 -5.35 -15.99 23.07
CA PHE A 680 -4.42 -16.93 22.45
C PHE A 680 -4.29 -18.25 23.23
N ALA A 681 -4.25 -18.20 24.56
CA ALA A 681 -4.23 -19.42 25.39
C ALA A 681 -5.50 -20.27 25.21
N GLU A 682 -6.68 -19.64 25.16
CA GLU A 682 -7.95 -20.31 24.83
C GLU A 682 -7.87 -21.01 23.46
N ILE A 683 -7.31 -20.34 22.45
CA ILE A 683 -7.14 -20.89 21.09
C ILE A 683 -6.19 -22.09 21.08
N LEU A 684 -5.06 -22.04 21.78
CA LEU A 684 -4.13 -23.18 21.85
C LEU A 684 -4.73 -24.40 22.54
N LEU A 685 -5.52 -24.20 23.61
CA LEU A 685 -6.27 -25.27 24.26
C LEU A 685 -7.26 -25.92 23.29
N GLU A 686 -8.03 -25.12 22.56
CA GLU A 686 -8.99 -25.60 21.56
C GLU A 686 -8.29 -26.28 20.36
N ALA A 687 -7.09 -25.81 20.01
CA ALA A 687 -6.25 -26.45 19.01
C ALA A 687 -5.72 -27.83 19.45
N GLY A 688 -5.82 -28.16 20.75
CA GLY A 688 -5.49 -29.48 21.30
C GLY A 688 -4.06 -29.58 21.82
N ILE A 689 -3.48 -28.47 22.29
CA ILE A 689 -2.15 -28.52 22.94
C ILE A 689 -2.22 -29.43 24.19
N PRO A 690 -1.28 -30.38 24.39
CA PRO A 690 -1.31 -31.26 25.56
C PRO A 690 -1.06 -30.51 26.87
N ALA A 691 -1.60 -31.05 27.97
CA ALA A 691 -1.35 -30.54 29.31
C ALA A 691 0.15 -30.47 29.62
N GLY A 692 0.57 -29.35 30.22
CA GLY A 692 1.97 -29.07 30.60
C GLY A 692 2.88 -28.61 29.45
N VAL A 693 2.47 -28.77 28.18
CA VAL A 693 3.28 -28.33 27.03
C VAL A 693 3.26 -26.82 26.85
N PHE A 694 2.10 -26.18 27.00
CA PHE A 694 1.95 -24.73 26.98
C PHE A 694 1.35 -24.24 28.31
N GLN A 695 1.82 -23.08 28.77
CA GLN A 695 1.35 -22.44 30.00
C GLN A 695 1.26 -20.93 29.82
N TYR A 696 0.13 -20.37 30.23
CA TYR A 696 -0.11 -18.92 30.24
C TYR A 696 0.04 -18.43 31.68
N ILE A 697 1.09 -17.65 31.93
CA ILE A 697 1.56 -17.30 33.28
C ILE A 697 1.74 -15.78 33.45
N PRO A 698 0.65 -14.99 33.35
CA PRO A 698 0.71 -13.57 33.69
C PRO A 698 1.22 -13.40 35.12
N GLY A 699 2.22 -12.54 35.31
CA GLY A 699 2.89 -12.35 36.59
C GLY A 699 3.84 -11.16 36.54
N LYS A 700 4.15 -10.57 37.70
CA LYS A 700 4.99 -9.35 37.75
C LYS A 700 6.38 -9.61 37.21
N GLY A 701 6.83 -8.78 36.27
CA GLY A 701 8.16 -8.91 35.64
C GLY A 701 9.33 -8.93 36.65
N SER A 702 9.28 -8.06 37.66
CA SER A 702 10.32 -7.93 38.70
C SER A 702 10.39 -9.11 39.68
N GLN A 703 9.39 -9.99 39.70
CA GLN A 703 9.34 -11.14 40.61
C GLN A 703 9.35 -12.44 39.82
N VAL A 704 8.24 -12.77 39.15
CA VAL A 704 8.06 -14.01 38.39
C VAL A 704 8.97 -14.05 37.17
N GLY A 705 9.11 -12.92 36.46
CA GLY A 705 10.00 -12.84 35.30
C GLY A 705 11.46 -13.09 35.68
N ALA A 706 11.97 -12.34 36.67
CA ALA A 706 13.34 -12.49 37.18
C ALA A 706 13.62 -13.90 37.73
N HIS A 707 12.65 -14.48 38.45
CA HIS A 707 12.73 -15.85 38.95
C HIS A 707 12.85 -16.87 37.82
N LEU A 708 12.00 -16.80 36.80
CA LEU A 708 12.01 -17.73 35.67
C LEU A 708 13.26 -17.58 34.79
N VAL A 709 13.75 -16.35 34.59
CA VAL A 709 15.00 -16.10 33.86
C VAL A 709 16.18 -16.78 34.53
N SER A 710 16.24 -16.76 35.87
CA SER A 710 17.31 -17.40 36.64
C SER A 710 17.07 -18.90 36.86
N HIS A 711 15.85 -19.43 36.74
CA HIS A 711 15.53 -20.83 37.06
C HIS A 711 16.42 -21.89 36.35
N PRO A 712 16.94 -22.92 37.05
CA PRO A 712 17.90 -23.90 36.51
C PRO A 712 17.36 -24.81 35.40
N ASP A 713 16.04 -25.04 35.35
CA ASP A 713 15.41 -25.90 34.32
C ASP A 713 14.99 -25.13 33.05
N VAL A 714 15.13 -23.80 32.99
CA VAL A 714 14.84 -23.02 31.77
C VAL A 714 16.02 -23.10 30.82
N HIS A 715 15.79 -23.50 29.57
CA HIS A 715 16.84 -23.73 28.56
C HIS A 715 16.93 -22.60 27.54
N LEU A 716 15.82 -21.93 27.29
CA LEU A 716 15.70 -20.88 26.29
C LEU A 716 14.85 -19.74 26.85
N ILE A 717 15.26 -18.50 26.59
CA ILE A 717 14.48 -17.31 26.87
C ILE A 717 14.27 -16.56 25.55
N ALA A 718 13.03 -16.43 25.12
CA ALA A 718 12.64 -15.58 24.01
C ALA A 718 12.00 -14.30 24.60
N PHE A 719 12.60 -13.16 24.30
CA PHE A 719 12.22 -11.87 24.83
C PHE A 719 12.11 -10.84 23.70
N THR A 720 11.02 -10.10 23.70
CA THR A 720 10.93 -8.84 22.96
C THR A 720 10.52 -7.73 23.93
N GLY A 721 11.26 -6.62 23.94
CA GLY A 721 10.97 -5.48 24.81
C GLY A 721 12.10 -4.45 24.84
N SER A 722 12.25 -3.73 25.96
CA SER A 722 13.22 -2.64 26.05
C SER A 722 14.67 -3.14 26.09
N ARG A 723 15.59 -2.29 25.62
CA ARG A 723 17.04 -2.51 25.69
C ARG A 723 17.51 -2.85 27.12
N GLU A 724 17.08 -2.08 28.11
CA GLU A 724 17.48 -2.26 29.50
C GLU A 724 17.14 -3.65 30.03
N VAL A 725 15.90 -4.10 29.80
CA VAL A 725 15.44 -5.41 30.27
C VAL A 725 16.12 -6.54 29.50
N GLY A 726 16.29 -6.40 28.18
CA GLY A 726 16.96 -7.40 27.35
C GLY A 726 18.43 -7.61 27.77
N CYS A 727 19.17 -6.53 28.02
CA CYS A 727 20.55 -6.61 28.53
C CYS A 727 20.63 -7.27 29.91
N ARG A 728 19.68 -6.97 30.81
CA ARG A 728 19.61 -7.65 32.12
C ARG A 728 19.32 -9.13 31.98
N ILE A 729 18.36 -9.53 31.14
CA ILE A 729 18.08 -10.94 30.85
C ILE A 729 19.33 -11.66 30.33
N TYR A 730 20.08 -11.04 29.42
CA TYR A 730 21.34 -11.59 28.92
C TYR A 730 22.35 -11.85 30.04
N THR A 731 22.48 -10.89 30.95
CA THR A 731 23.40 -10.98 32.09
C THR A 731 22.97 -12.11 33.02
N ASP A 732 21.71 -12.13 33.43
CA ASP A 732 21.16 -13.12 34.37
C ASP A 732 21.17 -14.54 33.79
N ALA A 733 20.88 -14.69 32.50
CA ALA A 733 20.88 -15.97 31.80
C ALA A 733 22.29 -16.57 31.63
N SER A 734 23.34 -15.75 31.66
CA SER A 734 24.73 -16.20 31.60
C SER A 734 25.22 -16.89 32.88
N ILE A 735 24.52 -16.66 34.01
CA ILE A 735 24.87 -17.22 35.31
C ILE A 735 24.31 -18.65 35.41
N VAL A 736 25.20 -19.64 35.46
CA VAL A 736 24.84 -21.06 35.62
C VAL A 736 24.42 -21.33 37.06
N GLN A 737 23.17 -21.73 37.27
CA GLN A 737 22.64 -22.05 38.59
C GLN A 737 23.00 -23.46 39.05
N LYS A 738 22.95 -23.69 40.37
CA LYS A 738 23.11 -25.03 40.95
C LYS A 738 22.05 -25.98 40.38
N GLY A 739 22.51 -27.09 39.80
CA GLY A 739 21.63 -28.13 39.21
C GLY A 739 21.30 -27.93 37.73
N GLN A 740 21.61 -26.76 37.15
CA GLN A 740 21.50 -26.52 35.71
C GLN A 740 22.56 -27.33 34.94
N LYS A 741 22.18 -27.93 33.81
CA LYS A 741 23.04 -28.85 33.02
C LYS A 741 23.28 -28.39 31.57
N HIS A 742 22.94 -27.15 31.28
CA HIS A 742 22.97 -26.55 29.95
C HIS A 742 23.28 -25.06 30.05
N LEU A 743 23.67 -24.45 28.94
CA LEU A 743 23.73 -22.99 28.84
C LEU A 743 22.40 -22.48 28.30
N LYS A 744 21.90 -21.39 28.87
CA LYS A 744 20.65 -20.78 28.40
C LYS A 744 20.90 -20.09 27.07
N ARG A 745 20.01 -20.32 26.11
CA ARG A 745 19.95 -19.51 24.88
C ARG A 745 19.04 -18.31 25.15
N VAL A 746 19.48 -17.11 24.78
CA VAL A 746 18.65 -15.91 24.80
C VAL A 746 18.40 -15.49 23.35
N ILE A 747 17.13 -15.31 23.01
CA ILE A 747 16.68 -14.66 21.78
C ILE A 747 16.07 -13.34 22.24
N ALA A 748 16.77 -12.23 21.96
CA ALA A 748 16.31 -10.90 22.33
C ALA A 748 16.13 -10.04 21.08
N GLU A 749 14.91 -9.55 20.88
CA GLU A 749 14.63 -8.39 20.04
C GLU A 749 14.39 -7.19 20.96
N MET A 750 15.05 -6.08 20.67
CA MET A 750 15.03 -4.87 21.49
C MET A 750 14.65 -3.67 20.62
N GLY A 751 14.59 -2.50 21.26
CA GLY A 751 14.18 -1.25 20.63
C GLY A 751 15.04 -0.77 19.46
N GLY A 752 14.61 0.35 18.88
CA GLY A 752 15.29 0.98 17.75
C GLY A 752 15.22 2.50 17.79
N LYS A 753 16.22 3.15 17.19
CA LYS A 753 16.19 4.59 16.88
C LYS A 753 16.19 4.82 15.38
N ASN A 754 15.12 4.33 14.74
CA ASN A 754 15.06 4.15 13.30
C ASN A 754 15.01 5.48 12.54
N ALA A 755 15.66 5.50 11.38
CA ALA A 755 15.75 6.68 10.53
C ALA A 755 15.22 6.43 9.11
N LEU A 756 14.53 7.44 8.57
CA LEU A 756 14.25 7.59 7.13
C LEU A 756 15.17 8.68 6.56
N ILE A 757 15.93 8.35 5.52
CA ILE A 757 16.70 9.32 4.74
C ILE A 757 15.83 9.78 3.56
N VAL A 758 15.71 11.10 3.39
CA VAL A 758 15.03 11.73 2.25
C VAL A 758 16.10 12.42 1.40
N ASP A 759 16.42 11.78 0.28
CA ASP A 759 17.43 12.19 -0.70
C ASP A 759 16.95 13.38 -1.55
N GLU A 760 17.86 14.08 -2.25
CA GLU A 760 17.46 15.18 -3.14
C GLU A 760 16.55 14.73 -4.28
N SER A 761 16.67 13.47 -4.71
CA SER A 761 15.88 12.87 -5.78
C SER A 761 14.60 12.20 -5.30
N ALA A 762 14.26 12.29 -4.00
CA ALA A 762 13.07 11.65 -3.44
C ALA A 762 11.77 12.07 -4.16
N ASP A 763 10.83 11.14 -4.29
CA ASP A 763 9.43 11.48 -4.56
C ASP A 763 8.81 11.92 -3.23
N LEU A 764 8.55 13.23 -3.09
CA LEU A 764 8.06 13.79 -1.82
C LEU A 764 6.64 13.34 -1.48
N ASP A 765 5.79 13.02 -2.46
CA ASP A 765 4.45 12.47 -2.20
C ASP A 765 4.57 11.14 -1.46
N GLN A 766 5.43 10.25 -1.98
CA GLN A 766 5.66 8.94 -1.36
C GLN A 766 6.43 9.06 -0.05
N ALA A 767 7.43 9.95 0.01
CA ALA A 767 8.27 10.14 1.19
C ALA A 767 7.45 10.67 2.38
N VAL A 768 6.61 11.69 2.18
CA VAL A 768 5.77 12.25 3.24
C VAL A 768 4.76 11.22 3.74
N VAL A 769 3.99 10.59 2.85
CA VAL A 769 2.98 9.59 3.23
C VAL A 769 3.62 8.43 3.99
N GLY A 770 4.74 7.92 3.49
CA GLY A 770 5.42 6.81 4.13
C GLY A 770 6.14 7.19 5.43
N ALA A 771 6.61 8.43 5.57
CA ALA A 771 7.17 8.94 6.82
C ALA A 771 6.07 9.10 7.88
N VAL A 772 4.94 9.74 7.56
CA VAL A 772 3.79 9.91 8.46
C VAL A 772 3.30 8.55 8.97
N LYS A 773 3.06 7.59 8.05
CA LYS A 773 2.64 6.24 8.42
C LYS A 773 3.67 5.52 9.29
N SER A 774 4.96 5.72 9.04
CA SER A 774 6.04 5.07 9.80
C SER A 774 6.23 5.68 11.19
N ALA A 775 5.98 6.98 11.35
CA ALA A 775 6.13 7.71 12.60
C ALA A 775 4.91 7.56 13.51
N PHE A 776 3.71 7.71 12.97
CA PHE A 776 2.48 7.85 13.77
C PHE A 776 1.55 6.63 13.69
N GLY A 777 1.83 5.66 12.82
CA GLY A 777 1.09 4.41 12.80
C GLY A 777 1.19 3.68 14.15
N TYR A 778 0.05 3.48 14.81
CA TYR A 778 -0.05 3.05 16.21
C TYR A 778 0.68 3.99 17.20
N THR A 779 0.56 5.30 16.97
CA THR A 779 1.06 6.36 17.87
C THR A 779 2.58 6.24 18.11
N GLY A 780 3.32 5.72 17.13
CA GLY A 780 4.78 5.52 17.22
C GLY A 780 5.22 4.37 18.14
N GLN A 781 4.29 3.54 18.64
CA GLN A 781 4.56 2.45 19.58
C GLN A 781 5.03 1.17 18.89
N LYS A 782 6.00 1.29 17.98
CA LYS A 782 6.60 0.15 17.27
C LYS A 782 8.11 0.23 17.41
N CYS A 783 8.76 -0.91 17.65
CA CYS A 783 10.22 -0.98 17.61
C CYS A 783 10.76 -0.51 16.26
N SER A 784 10.00 -0.68 15.17
CA SER A 784 10.29 -0.20 13.82
C SER A 784 9.85 1.23 13.50
N ALA A 785 9.24 1.97 14.44
CA ALA A 785 8.68 3.29 14.16
C ALA A 785 9.76 4.28 13.72
N CYS A 786 9.44 5.12 12.74
CA CYS A 786 10.33 6.18 12.30
C CYS A 786 10.34 7.31 13.33
N SER A 787 11.45 7.47 14.04
CA SER A 787 11.62 8.52 15.05
C SER A 787 12.60 9.61 14.61
N ARG A 788 13.37 9.35 13.54
CA ARG A 788 14.27 10.30 12.91
C ARG A 788 14.00 10.41 11.42
N ILE A 789 13.89 11.62 10.90
CA ILE A 789 13.85 11.87 9.47
C ILE A 789 15.07 12.71 9.12
N ILE A 790 15.96 12.16 8.33
CA ILE A 790 17.22 12.79 7.93
C ILE A 790 17.02 13.29 6.51
N VAL A 791 16.98 14.60 6.34
CA VAL A 791 16.56 15.22 5.08
C VAL A 791 17.71 16.04 4.51
N LEU A 792 18.00 15.82 3.22
CA LEU A 792 19.03 16.59 2.53
C LEU A 792 18.59 18.04 2.33
N GLU A 793 19.55 18.95 2.47
CA GLU A 793 19.31 20.39 2.50
C GLU A 793 18.50 20.93 1.32
N SER A 794 18.71 20.37 0.11
CA SER A 794 18.01 20.81 -1.09
C SER A 794 16.49 20.64 -1.00
N VAL A 795 16.00 19.59 -0.35
CA VAL A 795 14.57 19.26 -0.24
C VAL A 795 13.99 19.49 1.15
N TYR A 796 14.81 20.01 2.09
CA TYR A 796 14.46 20.14 3.50
C TYR A 796 13.17 20.90 3.74
N ASP A 797 13.09 22.16 3.30
CA ASP A 797 11.92 23.00 3.59
C ASP A 797 10.64 22.43 2.95
N SER A 798 10.71 22.03 1.68
CA SER A 798 9.57 21.43 0.97
C SER A 798 9.07 20.15 1.63
N PHE A 799 9.97 19.29 2.11
CA PHE A 799 9.59 18.08 2.83
C PHE A 799 9.00 18.41 4.21
N VAL A 800 9.65 19.27 4.99
CA VAL A 800 9.22 19.61 6.35
C VAL A 800 7.84 20.25 6.35
N ASP A 801 7.60 21.22 5.47
CA ASP A 801 6.30 21.89 5.37
C ASP A 801 5.18 20.90 5.07
N ARG A 802 5.36 20.04 4.05
CA ARG A 802 4.37 19.03 3.70
C ARG A 802 4.19 17.96 4.77
N PHE A 803 5.28 17.54 5.43
CA PHE A 803 5.21 16.56 6.51
C PHE A 803 4.47 17.10 7.75
N VAL A 804 4.71 18.35 8.11
CA VAL A 804 4.02 19.02 9.22
C VAL A 804 2.52 19.16 8.92
N GLU A 805 2.16 19.63 7.73
CA GLU A 805 0.74 19.79 7.33
C GLU A 805 0.01 18.45 7.20
N ALA A 806 0.67 17.42 6.65
CA ALA A 806 0.11 16.07 6.57
C ALA A 806 -0.09 15.47 7.97
N THR A 807 0.86 15.67 8.88
CA THR A 807 0.71 15.25 10.28
C THR A 807 -0.41 16.01 10.98
N GLY A 808 -0.52 17.33 10.76
CA GLY A 808 -1.58 18.18 11.29
C GLY A 808 -2.99 17.84 10.79
N SER A 809 -3.09 17.06 9.71
CA SER A 809 -4.36 16.59 9.14
C SER A 809 -4.86 15.27 9.75
N LEU A 810 -4.05 14.61 10.60
CA LEU A 810 -4.40 13.31 11.19
C LEU A 810 -5.52 13.44 12.24
N ASN A 811 -6.43 12.47 12.24
CA ASN A 811 -7.48 12.39 13.24
C ASN A 811 -6.99 11.68 14.53
N ILE A 812 -6.94 12.42 15.64
CA ILE A 812 -6.59 11.89 16.97
C ILE A 812 -7.87 11.55 17.73
N GLY A 813 -7.99 10.34 18.27
CA GLY A 813 -9.18 9.97 19.05
C GLY A 813 -9.22 8.52 19.56
N PRO A 814 -10.36 8.11 20.14
CA PRO A 814 -10.61 6.72 20.53
C PRO A 814 -10.52 5.75 19.35
N THR A 815 -9.83 4.62 19.55
CA THR A 815 -9.47 3.71 18.45
C THR A 815 -10.61 2.84 17.91
N ASP A 816 -11.74 2.84 18.59
CA ASP A 816 -12.98 2.21 18.16
C ASP A 816 -13.81 3.10 17.21
N LEU A 817 -13.37 4.34 16.96
CA LEU A 817 -13.90 5.19 15.90
C LEU A 817 -13.20 4.89 14.57
N PRO A 818 -13.94 4.68 13.46
CA PRO A 818 -13.35 4.38 12.16
C PRO A 818 -12.48 5.49 11.58
N SER A 819 -12.73 6.75 11.98
CA SER A 819 -12.01 7.94 11.50
C SER A 819 -10.64 8.12 12.16
N THR A 820 -10.37 7.44 13.27
CA THR A 820 -9.16 7.65 14.08
C THR A 820 -7.94 7.04 13.41
N GLU A 821 -6.85 7.80 13.37
CA GLU A 821 -5.56 7.37 12.84
C GLU A 821 -4.50 7.29 13.93
N VAL A 822 -4.58 8.19 14.92
CA VAL A 822 -3.67 8.25 16.07
C VAL A 822 -4.47 8.02 17.35
N GLY A 823 -4.18 6.89 18.00
CA GLY A 823 -4.77 6.50 19.28
C GLY A 823 -3.96 6.97 20.50
N PRO A 824 -4.30 6.49 21.70
CA PRO A 824 -3.54 6.76 22.92
C PRO A 824 -2.21 5.99 22.95
N VAL A 825 -1.34 6.35 23.89
CA VAL A 825 -0.24 5.47 24.31
C VAL A 825 -0.73 4.46 25.36
N ILE A 826 0.04 3.39 25.60
CA ILE A 826 -0.44 2.21 26.35
C ILE A 826 -0.90 2.49 27.78
N ASP A 827 -0.20 3.33 28.53
CA ASP A 827 -0.49 3.60 29.94
C ASP A 827 -0.02 4.99 30.39
N GLU A 828 -0.38 5.35 31.63
CA GLU A 828 0.00 6.62 32.27
C GLU A 828 1.52 6.82 32.35
N LYS A 829 2.29 5.75 32.57
CA LYS A 829 3.76 5.82 32.70
C LYS A 829 4.40 6.16 31.36
N ALA A 830 3.94 5.52 30.29
CA ALA A 830 4.35 5.86 28.93
C ALA A 830 3.97 7.31 28.59
N GLN A 831 2.75 7.74 28.92
CA GLN A 831 2.31 9.12 28.70
C GLN A 831 3.22 10.14 29.40
N ALA A 832 3.51 9.93 30.69
CA ALA A 832 4.40 10.80 31.46
C ALA A 832 5.81 10.85 30.87
N ARG A 833 6.42 9.68 30.59
CA ARG A 833 7.76 9.59 30.01
C ARG A 833 7.86 10.30 28.66
N ILE A 834 6.87 10.13 27.79
CA ILE A 834 6.91 10.74 26.46
C ILE A 834 6.76 12.26 26.56
N ARG A 835 5.94 12.76 27.50
CA ARG A 835 5.86 14.21 27.78
C ARG A 835 7.19 14.78 28.27
N GLU A 836 7.94 14.05 29.09
CA GLU A 836 9.30 14.46 29.50
C GLU A 836 10.25 14.59 28.31
N TYR A 837 10.20 13.66 27.35
CA TYR A 837 10.97 13.76 26.11
C TYR A 837 10.53 14.93 25.22
N ILE A 838 9.24 15.25 25.16
CA ILE A 838 8.74 16.44 24.46
C ILE A 838 9.31 17.72 25.10
N GLU A 839 9.26 17.84 26.42
CA GLU A 839 9.82 18.99 27.14
C GLU A 839 11.35 19.07 27.03
N THR A 840 12.02 17.95 26.83
CA THR A 840 13.45 17.90 26.50
C THR A 840 13.68 18.39 25.08
N GLY A 841 12.92 17.89 24.11
CA GLY A 841 12.99 18.32 22.71
C GLY A 841 12.77 19.82 22.53
N LYS A 842 11.85 20.44 23.29
CA LYS A 842 11.61 21.89 23.30
C LYS A 842 12.82 22.72 23.75
N LYS A 843 13.78 22.11 24.46
CA LYS A 843 15.04 22.75 24.89
C LYS A 843 16.18 22.52 23.88
N GLU A 844 16.12 21.43 23.12
CA GLU A 844 17.17 20.99 22.21
C GLU A 844 16.96 21.43 20.75
N ALA A 845 15.71 21.66 20.34
CA ALA A 845 15.33 21.89 18.95
C ALA A 845 14.09 22.78 18.79
N GLU A 846 13.77 23.12 17.55
CA GLU A 846 12.60 23.94 17.20
C GLU A 846 11.35 23.07 17.09
N LEU A 847 10.31 23.39 17.86
CA LEU A 847 9.01 22.74 17.77
C LEU A 847 8.27 23.19 16.50
N ALA A 848 8.01 22.26 15.58
CA ALA A 848 7.30 22.52 14.33
C ALA A 848 5.80 22.20 14.43
N LEU A 849 5.42 21.19 15.22
CA LEU A 849 4.02 20.80 15.40
C LEU A 849 3.80 20.19 16.79
N GLU A 850 2.70 20.59 17.43
CA GLU A 850 2.09 19.94 18.59
C GLU A 850 0.56 20.11 18.44
N MET A 851 -0.15 19.01 18.25
CA MET A 851 -1.59 18.97 17.98
C MET A 851 -2.44 18.91 19.26
N PRO A 852 -3.70 19.40 19.24
CA PRO A 852 -4.67 19.16 20.31
C PRO A 852 -4.93 17.66 20.53
N ILE A 853 -5.20 17.28 21.79
CA ILE A 853 -5.49 15.88 22.16
C ILE A 853 -6.79 15.79 22.97
N PRO A 854 -7.48 14.63 22.94
CA PRO A 854 -8.60 14.38 23.85
C PRO A 854 -8.21 14.50 25.33
N GLU A 855 -9.15 14.98 26.16
CA GLU A 855 -8.93 15.17 27.61
C GLU A 855 -8.89 13.84 28.38
N VAL A 856 -9.70 12.87 27.96
CA VAL A 856 -9.82 11.56 28.60
C VAL A 856 -8.98 10.55 27.84
N GLY A 857 -8.19 9.76 28.56
CA GLY A 857 -7.33 8.73 27.98
C GLY A 857 -5.84 9.07 28.05
N TYR A 858 -5.01 8.10 27.71
CA TYR A 858 -3.55 8.26 27.70
C TYR A 858 -3.07 8.85 26.38
N PHE A 859 -3.66 9.96 25.94
CA PHE A 859 -3.28 10.60 24.69
C PHE A 859 -1.99 11.42 24.83
N VAL A 860 -1.16 11.35 23.80
CA VAL A 860 0.04 12.17 23.62
C VAL A 860 -0.02 12.79 22.24
N SER A 861 0.31 14.07 22.15
CA SER A 861 0.27 14.82 20.91
C SER A 861 1.30 14.29 19.90
N PRO A 862 0.92 14.04 18.63
CA PRO A 862 1.89 14.00 17.53
C PRO A 862 2.77 15.25 17.56
N THR A 863 4.06 15.05 17.82
CA THR A 863 5.02 16.13 18.05
C THR A 863 6.15 16.04 17.04
N VAL A 864 6.40 17.13 16.34
CA VAL A 864 7.47 17.23 15.34
C VAL A 864 8.46 18.30 15.75
N PHE A 865 9.73 17.92 15.89
CA PHE A 865 10.85 18.85 16.05
C PHE A 865 11.63 18.93 14.74
N LYS A 866 12.03 20.14 14.35
CA LYS A 866 12.90 20.38 13.19
C LYS A 866 14.21 21.03 13.62
N ASN A 867 15.19 20.97 12.72
CA ASN A 867 16.55 21.45 12.96
C ASN A 867 17.21 20.75 14.15
N VAL A 868 16.89 19.47 14.35
CA VAL A 868 17.36 18.70 15.51
C VAL A 868 18.84 18.37 15.32
N PRO A 869 19.71 18.68 16.32
CA PRO A 869 21.10 18.22 16.30
C PRO A 869 21.17 16.68 16.25
N PRO A 870 22.06 16.08 15.42
CA PRO A 870 22.19 14.62 15.31
C PRO A 870 22.44 13.88 16.63
N ASP A 871 23.04 14.57 17.61
CA ASP A 871 23.43 14.08 18.93
C ASP A 871 22.47 14.48 20.06
N ALA A 872 21.36 15.16 19.74
CA ALA A 872 20.32 15.52 20.71
C ALA A 872 19.71 14.26 21.38
N VAL A 873 19.24 14.37 22.61
CA VAL A 873 18.64 13.24 23.35
C VAL A 873 17.47 12.66 22.57
N ILE A 874 16.60 13.51 22.02
CA ILE A 874 15.46 13.06 21.19
C ILE A 874 15.87 12.43 19.85
N ALA A 875 17.11 12.60 19.41
CA ALA A 875 17.68 11.93 18.23
C ALA A 875 18.43 10.64 18.60
N MET A 876 18.85 10.46 19.85
CA MET A 876 19.67 9.30 20.25
C MET A 876 18.90 8.24 21.04
N GLU A 877 17.92 8.62 21.85
CA GLU A 877 17.19 7.71 22.74
C GLU A 877 15.83 7.26 22.19
N GLU A 878 15.45 6.02 22.45
CA GLU A 878 14.15 5.47 22.06
C GLU A 878 13.03 6.02 22.97
N ILE A 879 12.11 6.80 22.38
CA ILE A 879 10.99 7.45 23.09
C ILE A 879 9.77 6.51 23.17
N PHE A 880 9.53 5.73 22.10
CA PHE A 880 8.39 4.83 21.94
C PHE A 880 7.02 5.54 22.01
N GLY A 881 6.90 6.63 21.25
CA GLY A 881 5.73 7.50 21.21
C GLY A 881 5.71 8.36 19.94
N PRO A 882 4.71 9.23 19.77
CA PRO A 882 4.47 9.97 18.53
C PRO A 882 5.35 11.23 18.46
N VAL A 883 6.68 11.07 18.59
CA VAL A 883 7.65 12.18 18.60
C VAL A 883 8.69 11.95 17.49
N VAL A 884 8.82 12.92 16.59
CA VAL A 884 9.72 12.86 15.43
C VAL A 884 10.78 13.95 15.50
N ALA A 885 12.04 13.55 15.28
CA ALA A 885 13.17 14.45 15.11
C ALA A 885 13.55 14.58 13.63
N ILE A 886 13.41 15.77 13.05
CA ILE A 886 13.86 16.06 11.69
C ILE A 886 15.25 16.71 11.73
N ILE A 887 16.20 16.06 11.04
CA ILE A 887 17.62 16.40 11.05
C ILE A 887 18.02 16.84 9.64
N LYS A 888 18.52 18.07 9.50
CA LYS A 888 19.03 18.58 8.21
C LYS A 888 20.47 18.12 7.99
N VAL A 889 20.76 17.61 6.80
CA VAL A 889 22.14 17.23 6.40
C VAL A 889 22.49 17.82 5.03
N SER A 890 23.77 18.09 4.81
CA SER A 890 24.26 18.76 3.60
C SER A 890 24.38 17.84 2.39
N ASN A 891 24.60 16.54 2.61
CA ASN A 891 24.81 15.55 1.56
C ASN A 891 24.53 14.13 2.04
N PHE A 892 24.52 13.19 1.10
CA PHE A 892 24.19 11.79 1.35
C PHE A 892 25.19 11.05 2.26
N GLU A 893 26.48 11.41 2.22
CA GLU A 893 27.49 10.83 3.11
C GLU A 893 27.22 11.18 4.57
N GLN A 894 26.93 12.46 4.84
CA GLN A 894 26.52 12.92 6.15
C GLN A 894 25.19 12.26 6.58
N ALA A 895 24.26 12.05 5.64
CA ALA A 895 22.99 11.37 5.93
C ALA A 895 23.22 9.95 6.48
N LEU A 896 24.09 9.16 5.85
CA LEU A 896 24.46 7.83 6.32
C LEU A 896 25.20 7.86 7.66
N ALA A 897 26.14 8.80 7.83
CA ALA A 897 26.87 8.95 9.09
C ALA A 897 25.92 9.24 10.27
N VAL A 898 24.95 10.15 10.06
CA VAL A 898 23.91 10.46 11.06
C VAL A 898 22.99 9.26 11.28
N ALA A 899 22.56 8.58 10.22
CA ALA A 899 21.67 7.42 10.32
C ALA A 899 22.30 6.29 11.16
N ASN A 900 23.59 6.01 10.93
CA ASN A 900 24.35 4.97 11.63
C ASN A 900 24.86 5.38 13.02
N GLY A 901 24.80 6.67 13.35
CA GLY A 901 25.38 7.25 14.56
C GLY A 901 24.75 6.86 15.90
N THR A 902 23.77 5.94 15.91
CA THR A 902 23.07 5.50 17.14
C THR A 902 23.52 4.10 17.58
N ASP A 903 23.21 3.75 18.84
CA ASP A 903 23.45 2.41 19.39
C ASP A 903 22.62 1.29 18.72
N TYR A 904 21.63 1.66 17.90
CA TYR A 904 20.60 0.77 17.37
C TYR A 904 20.82 0.44 15.89
N ALA A 905 20.26 -0.69 15.45
CA ALA A 905 20.31 -1.18 14.06
C ALA A 905 19.12 -2.08 13.73
N LEU A 906 17.89 -1.59 13.97
CA LEU A 906 16.66 -2.36 13.72
C LEU A 906 16.10 -2.12 12.31
N THR A 907 15.49 -0.96 12.08
CA THR A 907 14.96 -0.58 10.77
C THR A 907 15.55 0.74 10.29
N GLY A 908 15.62 0.89 8.97
CA GLY A 908 15.99 2.14 8.33
C GLY A 908 15.36 2.20 6.94
N GLY A 909 15.25 3.40 6.38
CA GLY A 909 14.80 3.49 5.00
C GLY A 909 15.34 4.70 4.26
N LEU A 910 15.19 4.62 2.95
CA LEU A 910 15.69 5.59 1.99
C LEU A 910 14.60 5.90 0.97
N TYR A 911 14.24 7.17 0.84
CA TYR A 911 13.54 7.69 -0.34
C TYR A 911 14.57 8.32 -1.27
N SER A 912 14.84 7.65 -2.39
CA SER A 912 15.80 8.10 -3.40
C SER A 912 15.47 7.49 -4.75
N ARG A 913 15.71 8.28 -5.80
CA ARG A 913 15.74 7.83 -7.20
C ARG A 913 17.15 7.98 -7.79
N THR A 914 18.18 8.06 -6.94
CA THR A 914 19.59 8.07 -7.31
C THR A 914 20.18 6.66 -7.18
N PRO A 915 20.45 5.92 -8.27
CA PRO A 915 20.93 4.54 -8.19
C PRO A 915 22.18 4.34 -7.32
N ALA A 916 23.15 5.26 -7.40
CA ALA A 916 24.36 5.22 -6.58
C ALA A 916 24.08 5.36 -5.08
N HIS A 917 23.14 6.23 -4.68
CA HIS A 917 22.76 6.41 -3.27
C HIS A 917 22.00 5.18 -2.75
N ILE A 918 21.13 4.59 -3.57
CA ILE A 918 20.45 3.33 -3.25
C ILE A 918 21.45 2.20 -3.02
N ASN A 919 22.42 2.05 -3.93
CA ASN A 919 23.47 1.04 -3.81
C ASN A 919 24.32 1.29 -2.55
N ARG A 920 24.70 2.53 -2.29
CA ARG A 920 25.50 2.90 -1.11
C ARG A 920 24.74 2.66 0.19
N ALA A 921 23.47 3.04 0.31
CA ALA A 921 22.65 2.71 1.48
C ALA A 921 22.50 1.20 1.69
N THR A 922 22.37 0.42 0.61
CA THR A 922 22.29 -1.05 0.70
C THR A 922 23.56 -1.67 1.31
N GLN A 923 24.71 -1.03 1.11
CA GLN A 923 26.01 -1.51 1.60
C GLN A 923 26.38 -0.91 2.98
N GLU A 924 26.02 0.35 3.22
CA GLU A 924 26.54 1.14 4.33
C GLU A 924 25.48 1.50 5.39
N PHE A 925 24.17 1.42 5.12
CA PHE A 925 23.15 1.72 6.13
C PHE A 925 22.96 0.51 7.05
N GLU A 926 23.52 0.61 8.26
CA GLU A 926 23.64 -0.48 9.22
C GLU A 926 22.31 -0.75 9.96
N VAL A 927 21.38 -1.43 9.30
CA VAL A 927 20.10 -1.85 9.88
C VAL A 927 19.78 -3.31 9.57
N GLY A 928 19.02 -3.96 10.45
CA GLY A 928 18.51 -5.31 10.21
C GLY A 928 17.52 -5.37 9.05
N ASN A 929 16.66 -4.37 8.92
CA ASN A 929 15.65 -4.26 7.86
C ASN A 929 15.73 -2.89 7.18
N LEU A 930 16.27 -2.87 5.97
CA LEU A 930 16.34 -1.68 5.12
C LEU A 930 15.15 -1.64 4.15
N TYR A 931 14.50 -0.48 4.03
CA TYR A 931 13.38 -0.26 3.13
C TYR A 931 13.67 0.89 2.15
N ILE A 932 13.47 0.67 0.85
CA ILE A 932 13.73 1.67 -0.19
C ILE A 932 12.41 2.09 -0.83
N ASN A 933 12.15 3.40 -0.90
CA ASN A 933 10.97 4.01 -1.52
C ASN A 933 9.63 3.47 -0.97
N ARG A 934 9.58 3.22 0.35
CA ARG A 934 8.38 2.86 1.11
C ARG A 934 8.60 3.12 2.61
N GLY A 935 7.52 3.07 3.39
CA GLY A 935 7.61 3.12 4.85
C GLY A 935 8.39 1.95 5.45
N ILE A 936 8.91 2.14 6.67
CA ILE A 936 9.84 1.22 7.37
C ILE A 936 9.15 0.29 8.39
N THR A 937 7.82 0.34 8.46
CA THR A 937 7.02 -0.48 9.37
C THR A 937 6.20 -1.54 8.59
N GLY A 938 5.62 -2.50 9.32
CA GLY A 938 4.78 -3.56 8.73
C GLY A 938 5.61 -4.58 7.97
N ALA A 939 6.64 -5.14 8.63
CA ALA A 939 7.36 -6.29 8.13
C ALA A 939 6.43 -7.50 8.10
N ILE A 940 6.45 -8.27 7.00
CA ILE A 940 5.55 -9.41 6.82
C ILE A 940 6.38 -10.69 6.87
N VAL A 941 5.91 -11.69 7.62
CA VAL A 941 6.53 -13.02 7.77
C VAL A 941 6.90 -13.60 6.39
N SER A 942 8.04 -14.29 6.29
CA SER A 942 8.66 -14.80 5.06
C SER A 942 9.16 -13.71 4.09
N ARG A 943 8.42 -12.61 3.90
CA ARG A 943 8.75 -11.55 2.94
C ARG A 943 9.82 -10.60 3.46
N GLN A 944 9.75 -10.22 4.73
CA GLN A 944 10.71 -9.36 5.43
C GLN A 944 10.99 -9.94 6.83
N PRO A 945 11.73 -11.04 6.96
CA PRO A 945 12.17 -11.54 8.27
C PRO A 945 12.72 -10.40 9.14
N PHE A 946 12.17 -10.26 10.34
CA PHE A 946 12.29 -9.04 11.13
C PHE A 946 13.23 -9.23 12.31
N GLY A 947 14.21 -8.35 12.44
CA GLY A 947 15.15 -8.34 13.56
C GLY A 947 16.44 -7.59 13.22
N GLY A 948 17.07 -7.01 14.24
CA GLY A 948 18.26 -6.19 14.12
C GLY A 948 19.48 -6.74 14.83
N PHE A 949 20.53 -5.92 14.84
CA PHE A 949 21.78 -6.14 15.56
C PHE A 949 22.15 -4.89 16.38
N LYS A 950 23.39 -4.76 16.84
CA LYS A 950 23.81 -3.76 17.85
C LYS A 950 22.92 -3.87 19.11
N MET A 951 22.43 -2.77 19.65
CA MET A 951 21.52 -2.78 20.80
C MET A 951 20.06 -3.04 20.45
N SER A 952 19.74 -3.32 19.18
CA SER A 952 18.38 -3.71 18.74
C SER A 952 18.11 -5.21 18.83
N GLY A 953 19.11 -6.02 19.12
CA GLY A 953 18.93 -7.45 19.27
C GLY A 953 20.16 -8.24 18.88
N VAL A 954 19.98 -9.56 18.76
CA VAL A 954 21.10 -10.52 18.63
C VAL A 954 21.18 -11.19 17.26
N GLY A 955 20.68 -10.52 16.23
CA GLY A 955 20.69 -11.01 14.85
C GLY A 955 19.69 -12.15 14.57
N SER A 956 18.79 -12.45 15.52
CA SER A 956 17.70 -13.39 15.30
C SER A 956 16.54 -12.70 14.57
N LYS A 957 16.09 -13.28 13.45
CA LYS A 957 15.03 -12.69 12.62
C LYS A 957 13.74 -13.50 12.65
N ALA A 958 12.73 -13.00 13.35
CA ALA A 958 11.40 -13.61 13.37
C ALA A 958 10.81 -13.67 11.96
N GLY A 959 10.13 -14.76 11.65
CA GLY A 959 9.50 -15.01 10.36
C GLY A 959 10.49 -15.33 9.24
N GLY A 960 11.75 -15.59 9.57
CA GLY A 960 12.80 -16.01 8.66
C GLY A 960 13.18 -17.50 8.80
N PRO A 961 13.91 -18.04 7.81
CA PRO A 961 14.28 -19.45 7.77
C PRO A 961 15.25 -19.88 8.89
N ASP A 962 15.97 -18.93 9.50
CA ASP A 962 16.96 -19.20 10.55
C ASP A 962 16.38 -19.11 11.97
N TYR A 963 15.13 -18.65 12.13
CA TYR A 963 14.57 -18.38 13.45
C TYR A 963 14.41 -19.65 14.28
N LEU A 964 13.88 -20.73 13.70
CA LEU A 964 13.65 -21.99 14.40
C LEU A 964 14.94 -22.68 14.86
N LEU A 965 16.07 -22.44 14.18
CA LEU A 965 17.37 -22.96 14.60
C LEU A 965 17.78 -22.44 15.98
N GLN A 966 17.28 -21.28 16.38
CA GLN A 966 17.51 -20.71 17.72
C GLN A 966 16.83 -21.52 18.83
N PHE A 967 15.74 -22.24 18.50
CA PHE A 967 14.94 -23.04 19.43
C PHE A 967 15.35 -24.52 19.48
N LEU A 968 16.37 -24.88 18.68
CA LEU A 968 16.85 -26.23 18.47
C LEU A 968 18.34 -26.36 18.84
N GLU A 969 18.80 -27.60 18.99
CA GLU A 969 20.21 -27.96 19.03
C GLU A 969 20.54 -28.93 17.89
N PRO A 970 21.64 -28.71 17.15
CA PRO A 970 22.07 -29.65 16.15
C PRO A 970 22.63 -30.93 16.79
N ARG A 971 22.41 -32.06 16.12
CA ARG A 971 22.92 -33.37 16.52
C ARG A 971 23.36 -34.15 15.30
N HIS A 972 24.58 -34.67 15.37
CA HIS A 972 25.10 -35.62 14.39
C HIS A 972 25.00 -37.05 14.94
N ILE A 973 24.56 -37.98 14.10
CA ILE A 973 24.53 -39.41 14.36
C ILE A 973 25.31 -40.07 13.22
N SER A 974 26.33 -40.85 13.59
CA SER A 974 27.11 -41.66 12.65
C SER A 974 26.94 -43.13 13.00
N GLU A 975 26.62 -43.97 12.02
CA GLU A 975 26.50 -45.43 12.15
C GLU A 975 27.42 -46.10 11.14
N ASN A 976 28.41 -46.84 11.63
CA ASN A 976 29.14 -47.80 10.80
C ASN A 976 28.20 -48.95 10.44
N ILE A 977 27.78 -49.00 9.17
CA ILE A 977 26.90 -50.04 8.64
C ILE A 977 27.67 -51.20 8.00
N GLN A 978 29.01 -51.10 7.93
CA GLN A 978 29.84 -52.20 7.48
C GLN A 978 29.82 -53.34 8.49
N ARG A 979 29.45 -54.53 8.02
CA ARG A 979 29.41 -55.77 8.81
C ARG A 979 30.10 -56.88 8.03
N GLN A 980 31.13 -57.48 8.62
CA GLN A 980 31.87 -58.62 8.05
C GLN A 980 32.40 -58.36 6.62
N GLY A 981 32.84 -57.14 6.33
CA GLY A 981 33.36 -56.75 5.00
C GLY A 981 32.28 -56.37 3.98
N PHE A 982 31.00 -56.33 4.36
CA PHE A 982 29.88 -55.97 3.49
C PHE A 982 29.14 -54.73 4.01
N ALA A 983 28.76 -53.84 3.10
CA ALA A 983 27.81 -52.75 3.32
C ALA A 983 27.05 -52.48 2.01
N PRO A 984 25.80 -51.97 2.06
CA PRO A 984 25.16 -51.38 0.89
C PRO A 984 26.07 -50.29 0.28
N ILE A 985 26.31 -50.36 -1.03
CA ILE A 985 27.11 -49.37 -1.79
C ILE A 985 26.22 -48.23 -2.31
N GLU A 986 24.89 -48.34 -2.20
CA GLU A 986 23.95 -47.33 -2.70
C GLU A 986 24.29 -45.93 -2.15
N GLY A 987 24.54 -44.99 -3.06
CA GLY A 987 25.14 -43.67 -2.78
C GLY A 987 26.58 -43.49 -3.28
N ALA A 988 27.22 -44.52 -3.85
CA ALA A 988 28.54 -44.43 -4.47
C ALA A 988 28.55 -44.28 -6.02
N ASP A 989 27.37 -44.15 -6.64
CA ASP A 989 27.19 -43.83 -8.07
C ASP A 989 26.76 -42.37 -8.28
#